data_AF-A0A0N1FLW5-F1
#
_entry.id   AF-A0A0N1FLW5-F1
#
_cell.length_a   1.000
_cell.length_b   1.000
_cell.length_c   1.000
_cell.angle_alpha   90.00
_cell.angle_beta   90.00
_cell.angle_gamma   90.00
#
_symmetry.space_group_name_H-M   'P 1'
#
loop_
_entity.id
_entity.type
_entity.pdbx_description
1 polymer ?
#
loop_
_entity_poly.entity_id
_entity_poly.type
_entity_poly.pdbx_seq_one_letter_code
_entity_poly.pdbx_strand_id
1 'polypeptide(L)'
;MTTTRARRPRRPGRIRVRSAVLALLTMATLGLTTTGVSQAQPQQAGGSKAADAPTATPPTSTSTFRAKSGERCEPTRAGSKERRAGAAEACVSTSPAPAQSTAAQPQSLAAAEAVAADAAGCDITSPGTYSYERFGYCVTGVNVVYVLRDGNGAELGRGTLEISTSATLPASGTAWSEQITVAMTAASGEVTALNAKFRASCGTGCTTTKTAPWYGGDLTLGQSLSGTVAYSSAPAAGAALDFLTSYKLYVTSPGATAVDPNASWDNPRKVRCDNAVGGTSSAGCAVPSVMAVVPMSAQGSDPGGAVAAYEWAQKNLDDAWGKGKPLTRSTSGVADRTASTCGGFEAQTELVETDTCGEFPFAETKEGGTAGAECVQVIPNLGNGEWDTYVLNDARNLDRTRPCVRAHVSASDKQFADAQLADGFTAQRVIDADQFEVTFTLPDTGPHAPCLDTTPINALPNGAGWILNTTEPVAHVNKTTTPLGPAGARPTQAQACLDRTVPEGTAAQGDIPGWGDAQKFRDDNALTNVLARCHLIPNITGGRGIQANLVPCWQAGMNTGTPSMRTYEAMAQKLIQGSVAAFGPDDAIFYQVTPVYNDETSTIPVGVTMNANIERADGSTEELFPNVYVTNTLKNTGLYNLGN
;
A
#
# COMPACT_ATOMS: atom_id res chain seq x y z
N MET A 1 72.84 -30.43 39.70
CA MET A 1 71.68 -29.77 40.34
C MET A 1 71.11 -28.78 39.32
N THR A 2 70.15 -29.24 38.49
CA THR A 2 68.70 -28.93 38.59
C THR A 2 68.43 -27.41 38.46
N THR A 3 67.69 -26.86 37.49
CA THR A 3 66.86 -27.44 36.42
C THR A 3 66.47 -26.33 35.40
N THR A 4 66.41 -26.71 34.13
CA THR A 4 65.46 -26.35 33.05
C THR A 4 65.25 -24.92 32.46
N ARG A 5 65.74 -24.84 31.21
CA ARG A 5 65.22 -24.23 29.96
C ARG A 5 63.72 -23.83 29.89
N ALA A 6 63.47 -22.73 29.15
CA ALA A 6 62.48 -22.70 28.06
C ALA A 6 62.86 -21.65 26.97
N ARG A 7 63.16 -22.13 25.75
CA ARG A 7 63.22 -21.36 24.49
C ARG A 7 62.11 -21.93 23.59
N ARG A 8 61.27 -21.08 22.99
CA ARG A 8 60.40 -21.43 21.85
C ARG A 8 60.72 -20.51 20.67
N PRO A 9 60.94 -21.07 19.48
CA PRO A 9 60.58 -20.36 18.26
C PRO A 9 59.82 -21.22 17.23
N ARG A 10 59.12 -20.50 16.34
CA ARG A 10 58.68 -20.84 14.97
C ARG A 10 57.60 -21.90 14.77
N ARG A 11 56.50 -21.45 14.16
CA ARG A 11 55.54 -22.25 13.37
C ARG A 11 56.03 -22.42 11.92
N PRO A 12 55.89 -23.60 11.32
CA PRO A 12 55.71 -23.79 9.88
C PRO A 12 54.29 -24.26 9.54
N GLY A 13 53.85 -24.00 8.31
CA GLY A 13 52.51 -24.31 7.80
C GLY A 13 52.36 -25.70 7.17
N ARG A 14 51.52 -25.74 6.11
CA ARG A 14 51.16 -26.84 5.18
C ARG A 14 50.01 -27.76 5.72
N ILE A 15 48.93 -28.18 5.01
CA ILE A 15 48.71 -28.72 3.64
C ILE A 15 47.19 -28.85 3.30
N ARG A 16 46.79 -28.54 2.04
CA ARG A 16 45.74 -29.09 1.07
C ARG A 16 44.29 -29.36 1.56
N VAL A 17 43.22 -29.42 0.73
CA VAL A 17 42.99 -30.03 -0.61
C VAL A 17 41.80 -29.36 -1.34
N ARG A 18 41.81 -29.50 -2.68
CA ARG A 18 40.84 -29.14 -3.73
C ARG A 18 39.53 -29.97 -3.68
N SER A 19 38.46 -29.45 -4.30
CA SER A 19 37.53 -30.12 -5.26
C SER A 19 36.40 -29.12 -5.58
N ALA A 20 36.29 -28.54 -6.78
CA ALA A 20 35.76 -29.11 -8.03
C ALA A 20 34.25 -29.42 -7.96
N VAL A 21 33.41 -28.53 -8.53
CA VAL A 21 32.06 -28.89 -9.01
C VAL A 21 31.94 -28.44 -10.47
N LEU A 22 31.52 -29.43 -11.26
CA LEU A 22 31.40 -29.50 -12.70
C LEU A 22 30.23 -28.66 -13.21
N ALA A 23 30.44 -27.99 -14.34
CA ALA A 23 29.38 -27.59 -15.25
C ALA A 23 28.99 -28.80 -16.13
N LEU A 24 27.68 -29.02 -16.33
CA LEU A 24 27.16 -29.96 -17.33
C LEU A 24 26.04 -29.29 -18.12
N LEU A 25 26.35 -29.04 -19.39
CA LEU A 25 25.38 -28.84 -20.48
C LEU A 25 24.59 -30.13 -20.71
N THR A 26 23.31 -30.02 -21.05
CA THR A 26 22.62 -31.00 -21.89
C THR A 26 21.73 -30.29 -22.91
N MET A 27 21.87 -30.74 -24.17
CA MET A 27 21.20 -30.25 -25.37
C MET A 27 19.82 -30.89 -25.57
N ALA A 28 18.92 -30.06 -26.12
CA ALA A 28 17.92 -30.29 -27.17
C ALA A 28 17.31 -31.69 -27.40
N THR A 29 15.97 -31.71 -27.44
CA THR A 29 15.20 -32.55 -28.38
C THR A 29 14.11 -31.71 -29.05
N LEU A 30 14.10 -31.76 -30.40
CA LEU A 30 13.03 -31.27 -31.28
C LEU A 30 11.86 -32.27 -31.30
N GLY A 31 10.63 -31.76 -31.42
CA GLY A 31 9.45 -32.50 -31.85
C GLY A 31 8.47 -31.56 -32.56
N LEU A 32 8.12 -31.89 -33.81
CA LEU A 32 7.37 -31.07 -34.77
C LEU A 32 5.84 -31.09 -34.59
N THR A 33 5.24 -29.94 -34.93
CA THR A 33 3.96 -29.69 -35.64
C THR A 33 2.66 -30.36 -35.21
N THR A 34 1.68 -29.54 -34.80
CA THR A 34 0.33 -29.57 -35.41
C THR A 34 -0.19 -28.14 -35.60
N THR A 35 -0.55 -27.81 -36.85
CA THR A 35 -1.22 -26.59 -37.27
C THR A 35 -2.73 -26.74 -37.04
N GLY A 36 -3.27 -26.01 -36.07
CA GLY A 36 -4.71 -25.83 -35.87
C GLY A 36 -5.12 -24.41 -36.24
N VAL A 37 -5.70 -24.26 -37.42
CA VAL A 37 -6.29 -23.00 -37.90
C VAL A 37 -7.68 -22.89 -37.27
N SER A 38 -7.88 -21.98 -36.32
CA SER A 38 -9.21 -21.62 -35.83
C SER A 38 -9.57 -20.22 -36.29
N GLN A 39 -10.72 -20.15 -36.96
CA GLN A 39 -11.30 -18.97 -37.56
C GLN A 39 -11.63 -17.91 -36.51
N ALA A 40 -11.19 -16.67 -36.76
CA ALA A 40 -11.68 -15.50 -36.05
C ALA A 40 -13.10 -15.18 -36.55
N GLN A 41 -14.07 -15.24 -35.64
CA GLN A 41 -15.38 -14.64 -35.80
C GLN A 41 -15.48 -13.45 -34.81
N PRO A 42 -15.98 -12.28 -35.23
CA PRO A 42 -15.98 -11.08 -34.41
C PRO A 42 -17.10 -11.17 -33.36
N GLN A 43 -16.72 -11.35 -32.09
CA GLN A 43 -17.64 -11.22 -30.97
C GLN A 43 -17.64 -9.77 -30.47
N GLN A 44 -18.84 -9.21 -30.51
CA GLN A 44 -19.19 -7.86 -30.10
C GLN A 44 -18.72 -7.56 -28.68
N ALA A 45 -18.03 -6.43 -28.55
CA ALA A 45 -17.68 -5.82 -27.28
C ALA A 45 -18.96 -5.41 -26.52
N GLY A 46 -19.35 -6.23 -25.54
CA GLY A 46 -20.21 -5.81 -24.45
C GLY A 46 -19.38 -4.93 -23.52
N GLY A 47 -19.69 -3.65 -23.47
CA GLY A 47 -19.01 -2.68 -22.63
C GLY A 47 -19.27 -2.94 -21.15
N SER A 48 -18.34 -3.60 -20.48
CA SER A 48 -18.18 -3.52 -19.04
C SER A 48 -17.52 -2.18 -18.74
N LYS A 49 -18.28 -1.25 -18.13
CA LYS A 49 -17.73 -0.05 -17.50
C LYS A 49 -16.71 -0.51 -16.46
N ALA A 50 -15.42 -0.31 -16.76
CA ALA A 50 -14.40 -0.28 -15.72
C ALA A 50 -14.83 0.83 -14.74
N ALA A 51 -15.10 0.45 -13.50
CA ALA A 51 -15.19 1.42 -12.43
C ALA A 51 -13.81 2.06 -12.32
N ASP A 52 -13.74 3.36 -12.61
CA ASP A 52 -12.56 4.18 -12.39
C ASP A 52 -12.21 4.12 -10.91
N ALA A 53 -11.25 3.27 -10.55
CA ALA A 53 -10.55 3.40 -9.28
C ALA A 53 -9.86 4.78 -9.29
N PRO A 54 -10.05 5.61 -8.26
CA PRO A 54 -9.46 6.95 -8.23
C PRO A 54 -7.94 6.80 -8.23
N THR A 55 -7.30 7.12 -9.35
CA THR A 55 -5.85 7.26 -9.42
C THR A 55 -5.49 8.41 -8.51
N ALA A 56 -4.86 8.13 -7.37
CA ALA A 56 -4.44 9.16 -6.42
C ALA A 56 -3.60 10.20 -7.17
N THR A 57 -4.06 11.46 -7.14
CA THR A 57 -3.34 12.57 -7.77
C THR A 57 -1.96 12.67 -7.13
N PRO A 58 -0.86 12.70 -7.92
CA PRO A 58 0.47 12.78 -7.34
C PRO A 58 0.60 14.02 -6.43
N PRO A 59 1.30 13.91 -5.30
CA PRO A 59 1.44 15.00 -4.36
C PRO A 59 2.08 16.20 -5.06
N THR A 60 1.31 17.28 -5.14
CA THR A 60 1.75 18.52 -5.77
C THR A 60 2.11 19.52 -4.69
N SER A 61 3.27 20.17 -4.83
CA SER A 61 3.74 21.20 -3.91
C SER A 61 4.05 22.47 -4.68
N THR A 62 3.85 23.63 -4.06
CA THR A 62 4.09 24.93 -4.71
C THR A 62 5.23 25.70 -4.07
N SER A 63 5.77 26.68 -4.80
CA SER A 63 6.63 27.71 -4.20
C SER A 63 6.55 29.01 -4.97
N THR A 64 6.73 30.13 -4.28
CA THR A 64 6.69 31.45 -4.90
C THR A 64 7.97 31.75 -5.68
N PHE A 65 7.82 32.38 -6.83
CA PHE A 65 8.95 32.92 -7.58
C PHE A 65 9.74 33.93 -6.74
N ARG A 66 11.07 33.80 -6.73
CA ARG A 66 11.99 34.74 -6.07
C ARG A 66 13.02 35.24 -7.07
N ALA A 67 12.88 36.50 -7.49
CA ALA A 67 13.88 37.18 -8.29
C ALA A 67 15.20 37.30 -7.53
N LYS A 68 16.32 37.06 -8.23
CA LYS A 68 17.67 37.31 -7.68
C LYS A 68 18.16 38.75 -7.90
N SER A 69 17.62 39.41 -8.92
CA SER A 69 17.99 40.77 -9.31
C SER A 69 16.78 41.70 -9.21
N GLY A 70 16.96 42.85 -8.58
CA GLY A 70 16.02 43.97 -8.71
C GLY A 70 16.08 44.61 -10.10
N GLU A 71 15.46 45.79 -10.26
CA GLU A 71 15.56 46.56 -11.50
C GLU A 71 17.03 46.88 -11.83
N ARG A 72 17.44 46.59 -13.07
CA ARG A 72 18.76 46.91 -13.62
C ARG A 72 18.61 47.84 -14.80
N CYS A 73 19.20 49.04 -14.71
CA CYS A 73 19.21 50.02 -15.79
C CYS A 73 20.60 50.13 -16.42
N GLU A 74 20.65 50.12 -17.75
CA GLU A 74 21.87 50.33 -18.52
C GLU A 74 21.69 51.52 -19.49
N PRO A 75 22.73 52.34 -19.72
CA PRO A 75 22.66 53.40 -20.73
C PRO A 75 22.37 52.81 -22.12
N THR A 76 21.43 53.40 -22.84
CA THR A 76 21.18 53.00 -24.23
C THR A 76 22.41 53.30 -25.09
N ARG A 77 22.77 52.37 -26.00
CA ARG A 77 23.95 52.51 -26.86
C ARG A 77 23.87 53.77 -27.73
N ALA A 78 24.98 54.51 -27.81
CA ALA A 78 25.10 55.65 -28.71
C ALA A 78 24.82 55.25 -30.17
N GLY A 79 23.93 56.00 -30.85
CA GLY A 79 23.52 55.75 -32.24
C GLY A 79 22.42 54.69 -32.42
N SER A 80 21.92 54.06 -31.34
CA SER A 80 20.79 53.13 -31.44
C SER A 80 19.49 53.84 -31.86
N LYS A 81 18.47 53.07 -32.24
CA LYS A 81 17.14 53.64 -32.56
C LYS A 81 16.54 54.33 -31.33
N GLU A 82 16.69 53.71 -30.17
CA GLU A 82 16.18 54.15 -28.87
C GLU A 82 16.86 55.45 -28.44
N ARG A 83 18.20 55.54 -28.58
CA ARG A 83 18.94 56.78 -28.28
C ARG A 83 18.55 57.93 -29.21
N ARG A 84 18.18 57.63 -30.47
CA ARG A 84 17.63 58.61 -31.42
C ARG A 84 16.19 59.01 -31.10
N ALA A 85 15.42 58.12 -30.49
CA ALA A 85 14.08 58.38 -29.96
C ALA A 85 14.09 59.09 -28.58
N GLY A 86 15.26 59.50 -28.08
CA GLY A 86 15.40 60.25 -26.84
C GLY A 86 15.65 59.40 -25.58
N ALA A 87 15.75 58.08 -25.70
CA ALA A 87 16.04 57.21 -24.55
C ALA A 87 17.47 57.44 -24.04
N ALA A 88 17.61 57.60 -22.72
CA ALA A 88 18.88 57.68 -22.03
C ALA A 88 19.31 56.32 -21.46
N GLU A 89 18.36 55.55 -20.95
CA GLU A 89 18.57 54.26 -20.30
C GLU A 89 17.47 53.24 -20.62
N ALA A 90 17.82 51.96 -20.47
CA ALA A 90 16.93 50.82 -20.57
C ALA A 90 16.98 50.04 -19.25
N CYS A 91 15.83 49.88 -18.60
CA CYS A 91 15.68 49.21 -17.32
C CYS A 91 14.97 47.87 -17.49
N VAL A 92 15.45 46.83 -16.81
CA VAL A 92 14.82 45.50 -16.79
C VAL A 92 14.57 45.05 -15.35
N SER A 93 13.37 44.55 -15.08
CA SER A 93 12.99 43.97 -13.79
C SER A 93 12.26 42.65 -13.98
N THR A 94 12.28 41.80 -12.93
CA THR A 94 11.57 40.53 -12.91
C THR A 94 10.56 40.47 -11.76
N SER A 95 9.35 40.01 -12.05
CA SER A 95 8.29 39.85 -11.05
C SER A 95 7.34 38.72 -11.46
N PRO A 96 6.55 38.16 -10.54
CA PRO A 96 5.34 37.43 -10.91
C PRO A 96 4.43 38.30 -11.78
N ALA A 97 3.68 37.68 -12.68
CA ALA A 97 2.57 38.34 -13.35
C ALA A 97 1.50 38.74 -12.32
N PRO A 98 0.88 39.92 -12.45
CA PRO A 98 -0.22 40.28 -11.58
C PRO A 98 -1.35 39.25 -11.76
N ALA A 99 -1.88 38.74 -10.65
CA ALA A 99 -3.10 37.94 -10.69
C ALA A 99 -4.16 38.75 -11.42
N GLN A 100 -4.75 38.20 -12.49
CA GLN A 100 -5.85 38.87 -13.18
C GLN A 100 -6.96 39.11 -12.14
N SER A 101 -7.20 40.37 -11.77
CA SER A 101 -8.42 40.71 -11.06
C SER A 101 -9.57 40.33 -11.98
N THR A 102 -10.52 39.53 -11.49
CA THR A 102 -11.77 39.19 -12.16
C THR A 102 -12.60 40.45 -12.42
N ALA A 103 -12.17 41.26 -13.38
CA ALA A 103 -13.01 42.24 -14.05
C ALA A 103 -13.66 41.49 -15.20
N ALA A 104 -14.97 41.31 -15.12
CA ALA A 104 -15.76 40.74 -16.22
C ALA A 104 -15.47 41.53 -17.51
N GLN A 105 -14.73 40.92 -18.44
CA GLN A 105 -14.60 41.39 -19.80
C GLN A 105 -15.05 40.32 -20.80
N PRO A 106 -15.56 40.75 -21.97
CA PRO A 106 -16.44 39.94 -22.81
C PRO A 106 -15.70 38.83 -23.53
N GLN A 107 -16.38 37.71 -23.70
CA GLN A 107 -15.96 36.55 -24.50
C GLN A 107 -15.69 36.94 -25.96
N SER A 108 -14.47 37.37 -26.27
CA SER A 108 -13.93 37.30 -27.62
C SER A 108 -12.41 37.44 -27.54
N LEU A 109 -11.72 36.32 -27.34
CA LEU A 109 -10.36 35.98 -27.78
C LEU A 109 -9.96 34.61 -27.18
N ALA A 110 -10.84 33.61 -27.35
CA ALA A 110 -10.50 32.21 -27.06
C ALA A 110 -9.83 31.61 -28.31
N ALA A 111 -8.54 31.89 -28.50
CA ALA A 111 -7.68 31.19 -29.47
C ALA A 111 -6.20 31.57 -29.27
N ALA A 112 -5.59 31.19 -28.14
CA ALA A 112 -4.12 31.17 -27.99
C ALA A 112 -3.60 30.34 -26.80
N GLU A 113 -4.44 30.00 -25.81
CA GLU A 113 -3.97 29.35 -24.55
C GLU A 113 -3.77 27.83 -24.61
N ALA A 114 -3.75 27.21 -25.79
CA ALA A 114 -3.68 25.75 -25.92
C ALA A 114 -2.51 25.29 -26.81
N VAL A 115 -1.25 25.58 -26.44
CA VAL A 115 -0.10 24.87 -27.04
C VAL A 115 1.13 24.68 -26.12
N ALA A 116 1.06 24.91 -24.80
CA ALA A 116 2.25 24.77 -23.94
C ALA A 116 1.96 24.26 -22.52
N ALA A 117 1.31 23.11 -22.40
CA ALA A 117 1.28 22.33 -21.16
C ALA A 117 0.92 20.87 -21.49
N ASP A 118 1.86 20.14 -22.08
CA ASP A 118 1.74 18.68 -22.17
C ASP A 118 3.14 18.05 -22.02
N ALA A 119 3.68 18.21 -20.81
CA ALA A 119 4.77 17.42 -20.21
C ALA A 119 4.95 17.92 -18.76
N ALA A 120 4.57 17.10 -17.79
CA ALA A 120 4.28 17.40 -16.37
C ALA A 120 2.88 18.03 -16.15
N GLY A 121 2.10 17.47 -15.22
CA GLY A 121 0.71 17.81 -14.92
C GLY A 121 0.53 19.20 -14.32
N CYS A 122 0.88 20.23 -15.06
CA CYS A 122 0.92 21.61 -14.61
C CYS A 122 -0.48 22.23 -14.58
N ASP A 123 -1.25 21.96 -13.53
CA ASP A 123 -2.43 22.74 -13.21
C ASP A 123 -1.99 24.09 -12.60
N ILE A 124 -1.68 25.06 -13.47
CA ILE A 124 -1.14 26.35 -13.05
C ILE A 124 -2.29 27.35 -12.88
N THR A 125 -2.90 27.32 -11.70
CA THR A 125 -3.98 28.25 -11.33
C THR A 125 -3.46 29.62 -10.85
N SER A 126 -2.16 29.76 -10.59
CA SER A 126 -1.55 30.96 -10.02
C SER A 126 -0.28 31.41 -10.75
N PRO A 127 -0.32 32.50 -11.52
CA PRO A 127 0.85 33.05 -12.20
C PRO A 127 2.04 33.32 -11.25
N GLY A 128 3.26 33.04 -11.71
CA GLY A 128 4.50 33.22 -10.94
C GLY A 128 4.68 32.24 -9.78
N THR A 129 3.90 31.16 -9.74
CA THR A 129 4.05 30.08 -8.76
C THR A 129 4.62 28.84 -9.44
N TYR A 130 5.70 28.32 -8.89
CA TYR A 130 6.21 27.02 -9.32
C TYR A 130 5.29 25.91 -8.78
N SER A 131 4.95 24.95 -9.63
CA SER A 131 4.36 23.67 -9.26
C SER A 131 5.43 22.58 -9.33
N TYR A 132 5.40 21.66 -8.36
CA TYR A 132 6.32 20.54 -8.26
C TYR A 132 5.58 19.25 -8.01
N GLU A 133 5.95 18.26 -8.81
CA GLU A 133 5.75 16.86 -8.53
C GLU A 133 7.10 16.25 -8.16
N ARG A 134 7.11 15.00 -7.69
CA ARG A 134 8.38 14.33 -7.36
C ARG A 134 9.32 14.19 -8.56
N PHE A 135 8.74 13.99 -9.75
CA PHE A 135 9.48 13.81 -11.00
C PHE A 135 9.22 14.92 -12.01
N GLY A 136 8.83 16.12 -11.54
CA GLY A 136 8.56 17.22 -12.45
C GLY A 136 8.48 18.57 -11.76
N TYR A 137 8.68 19.63 -12.53
CA TYR A 137 8.44 20.98 -12.06
C TYR A 137 8.07 21.89 -13.22
N CYS A 138 7.31 22.94 -12.93
CA CYS A 138 6.98 23.96 -13.91
C CYS A 138 6.61 25.28 -13.26
N VAL A 139 6.63 26.35 -14.06
CA VAL A 139 6.16 27.69 -13.71
C VAL A 139 5.63 28.37 -14.97
N THR A 140 4.57 29.17 -14.84
CA THR A 140 4.13 30.16 -15.87
C THR A 140 3.99 31.52 -15.21
N GLY A 141 3.78 32.59 -15.99
CA GLY A 141 3.54 33.90 -15.43
C GLY A 141 4.74 34.53 -14.72
N VAL A 142 5.97 34.24 -15.13
CA VAL A 142 7.14 35.01 -14.70
C VAL A 142 7.33 36.18 -15.66
N ASN A 143 7.03 37.39 -15.21
CA ASN A 143 7.17 38.59 -16.01
C ASN A 143 8.58 39.16 -15.95
N VAL A 144 9.09 39.55 -17.12
CA VAL A 144 10.27 40.38 -17.31
C VAL A 144 9.84 41.66 -18.00
N VAL A 145 9.94 42.78 -17.30
CA VAL A 145 9.51 44.09 -17.79
C VAL A 145 10.73 44.86 -18.28
N TYR A 146 10.68 45.31 -19.52
CA TYR A 146 11.67 46.19 -20.15
C TYR A 146 11.08 47.60 -20.28
N VAL A 147 11.78 48.62 -19.78
CA VAL A 147 11.34 50.02 -19.80
C VAL A 147 12.42 50.89 -20.43
N LEU A 148 12.07 51.71 -21.41
CA LEU A 148 12.92 52.78 -21.93
C LEU A 148 12.61 54.08 -21.20
N ARG A 149 13.64 54.77 -20.69
CA ARG A 149 13.48 56.08 -20.04
C ARG A 149 14.34 57.15 -20.71
N ASP A 150 13.84 58.38 -20.75
CA ASP A 150 14.58 59.54 -21.22
C ASP A 150 15.61 60.06 -20.20
N GLY A 151 16.32 61.15 -20.52
CA GLY A 151 17.32 61.75 -19.63
C GLY A 151 16.75 62.36 -18.33
N ASN A 152 15.44 62.50 -18.21
CA ASN A 152 14.72 62.98 -17.03
C ASN A 152 14.04 61.85 -16.26
N GLY A 153 14.18 60.59 -16.69
CA GLY A 153 13.55 59.42 -16.11
C GLY A 153 12.11 59.16 -16.57
N ALA A 154 11.60 59.90 -17.57
CA ALA A 154 10.27 59.69 -18.11
C ALA A 154 10.22 58.43 -18.99
N GLU A 155 9.18 57.60 -18.81
CA GLU A 155 8.97 56.37 -19.58
C GLU A 155 8.59 56.69 -21.03
N LEU A 156 9.42 56.25 -21.98
CA LEU A 156 9.21 56.39 -23.42
C LEU A 156 8.51 55.17 -24.03
N GLY A 157 8.64 54.01 -23.37
CA GLY A 157 7.98 52.79 -23.81
C GLY A 157 8.29 51.61 -22.89
N ARG A 158 7.43 50.60 -22.98
CA ARG A 158 7.49 49.41 -22.13
C ARG A 158 7.16 48.15 -22.91
N GLY A 159 7.90 47.09 -22.66
CA GLY A 159 7.58 45.74 -23.09
C GLY A 159 7.49 44.80 -21.90
N THR A 160 6.60 43.82 -21.96
CA THR A 160 6.50 42.75 -20.96
C THR A 160 6.65 41.41 -21.65
N LEU A 161 7.63 40.65 -21.18
CA LEU A 161 7.84 39.26 -21.57
C LEU A 161 7.34 38.36 -20.45
N GLU A 162 6.52 37.38 -20.78
CA GLU A 162 6.12 36.31 -19.86
C GLU A 162 6.93 35.06 -20.16
N ILE A 163 7.44 34.40 -19.11
CA ILE A 163 8.21 33.18 -19.20
C ILE A 163 7.43 32.03 -18.58
N SER A 164 7.47 30.89 -19.28
CA SER A 164 7.07 29.60 -18.74
C SER A 164 8.18 28.58 -18.89
N THR A 165 8.37 27.76 -17.86
CA THR A 165 9.30 26.61 -17.92
C THR A 165 8.66 25.35 -17.40
N SER A 166 9.02 24.20 -17.96
CA SER A 166 8.60 22.89 -17.46
C SER A 166 9.65 21.81 -17.73
N ALA A 167 9.77 20.86 -16.82
CA ALA A 167 10.66 19.70 -16.98
C ALA A 167 10.06 18.45 -16.34
N THR A 168 10.33 17.30 -16.97
CA THR A 168 10.15 15.97 -16.39
C THR A 168 11.51 15.41 -16.01
N LEU A 169 11.64 14.97 -14.77
CA LEU A 169 12.83 14.33 -14.24
C LEU A 169 12.77 12.81 -14.44
N PRO A 170 13.83 12.20 -14.96
CA PRO A 170 13.88 10.75 -15.15
C PRO A 170 14.03 10.00 -13.82
N ALA A 171 13.08 9.13 -13.49
CA ALA A 171 13.26 8.16 -12.41
C ALA A 171 14.43 7.19 -12.67
N SER A 172 14.73 6.93 -13.97
CA SER A 172 15.90 6.18 -14.45
C SER A 172 16.62 6.95 -15.55
N GLY A 173 17.93 7.13 -15.39
CA GLY A 173 18.79 8.01 -16.18
C GLY A 173 18.96 9.38 -15.51
N THR A 174 20.07 10.07 -15.75
CA THR A 174 20.40 11.33 -15.05
C THR A 174 20.51 12.55 -15.97
N ALA A 175 19.95 12.44 -17.18
CA ALA A 175 19.88 13.51 -18.16
C ALA A 175 18.44 13.86 -18.46
N TRP A 176 18.12 15.15 -18.50
CA TRP A 176 16.78 15.64 -18.79
C TRP A 176 16.82 16.95 -19.56
N SER A 177 15.69 17.30 -20.18
CA SER A 177 15.49 18.58 -20.84
C SER A 177 14.42 19.39 -20.11
N GLU A 178 14.58 20.70 -20.12
CA GLU A 178 13.59 21.66 -19.65
C GLU A 178 13.12 22.48 -20.84
N GLN A 179 11.81 22.53 -21.04
CA GLN A 179 11.16 23.36 -22.04
C GLN A 179 11.07 24.78 -21.50
N ILE A 180 11.51 25.75 -22.32
CA ILE A 180 11.44 27.18 -22.00
C ILE A 180 10.60 27.83 -23.10
N THR A 181 9.66 28.68 -22.70
CA THR A 181 8.93 29.58 -23.62
C THR A 181 9.00 30.99 -23.06
N VAL A 182 9.21 31.96 -23.95
CA VAL A 182 9.07 33.39 -23.65
C VAL A 182 8.11 34.01 -24.65
N ALA A 183 7.12 34.76 -24.18
CA ALA A 183 6.13 35.43 -25.00
C ALA A 183 6.08 36.92 -24.69
N MET A 184 5.93 37.78 -25.69
CA MET A 184 5.71 39.21 -25.44
C MET A 184 4.21 39.46 -25.26
N THR A 185 3.80 39.76 -24.03
CA THR A 185 2.39 39.87 -23.65
C THR A 185 1.89 41.31 -23.57
N ALA A 186 2.79 42.29 -23.45
CA ALA A 186 2.45 43.70 -23.54
C ALA A 186 3.55 44.53 -24.22
N ALA A 187 3.15 45.57 -24.94
CA ALA A 187 4.03 46.52 -25.63
C ALA A 187 3.37 47.91 -25.64
N SER A 188 4.14 48.98 -25.39
CA SER A 188 3.65 50.37 -25.44
C SER A 188 4.75 51.37 -25.77
N GLY A 189 4.33 52.54 -26.28
CA GLY A 189 5.24 53.64 -26.64
C GLY A 189 6.28 53.23 -27.68
N GLU A 190 7.54 53.60 -27.42
CA GLU A 190 8.67 53.32 -28.31
C GLU A 190 9.14 51.85 -28.29
N VAL A 191 8.63 51.02 -27.38
CA VAL A 191 8.95 49.58 -27.31
C VAL A 191 7.91 48.79 -28.10
N THR A 192 8.18 48.59 -29.39
CA THR A 192 7.30 47.81 -30.30
C THR A 192 7.76 46.36 -30.51
N ALA A 193 9.01 46.07 -30.15
CA ALA A 193 9.63 44.76 -30.27
C ALA A 193 10.79 44.63 -29.28
N LEU A 194 11.11 43.41 -28.87
CA LEU A 194 12.23 43.09 -27.99
C LEU A 194 13.02 41.92 -28.57
N ASN A 195 14.33 41.91 -28.38
CA ASN A 195 15.16 40.74 -28.60
C ASN A 195 15.36 40.02 -27.27
N ALA A 196 15.19 38.70 -27.27
CA ALA A 196 15.38 37.88 -26.08
C ALA A 196 16.42 36.77 -26.31
N LYS A 197 17.34 36.62 -25.37
CA LYS A 197 18.27 35.49 -25.29
C LYS A 197 18.20 34.89 -23.89
N PHE A 198 18.23 33.55 -23.83
CA PHE A 198 18.12 32.82 -22.58
C PHE A 198 19.37 31.97 -22.34
N ARG A 199 19.82 31.90 -21.09
CA ARG A 199 20.84 30.95 -20.65
C ARG A 199 20.43 30.26 -19.36
N ALA A 200 20.52 28.93 -19.38
CA ALA A 200 20.44 28.06 -18.23
C ALA A 200 21.84 27.72 -17.70
N SER A 201 21.91 27.48 -16.40
CA SER A 201 23.03 26.84 -15.71
C SER A 201 22.50 25.97 -14.56
N CYS A 202 23.35 25.17 -13.93
CA CYS A 202 23.03 24.47 -12.68
C CYS A 202 24.23 24.48 -11.73
N GLY A 203 23.96 24.19 -10.46
CA GLY A 203 24.98 24.12 -9.41
C GLY A 203 25.93 22.92 -9.51
N THR A 204 26.87 22.83 -8.56
CA THR A 204 27.84 21.74 -8.46
C THR A 204 27.16 20.37 -8.48
N GLY A 205 27.72 19.42 -9.24
CA GLY A 205 27.14 18.07 -9.40
C GLY A 205 26.19 17.95 -10.60
N CYS A 206 25.90 19.04 -11.29
CA CYS A 206 25.16 19.05 -12.55
C CYS A 206 25.95 19.78 -13.65
N THR A 207 25.77 19.32 -14.89
CA THR A 207 26.29 19.93 -16.10
C THR A 207 25.12 20.35 -16.98
N THR A 208 25.06 21.62 -17.38
CA THR A 208 24.12 22.08 -18.40
C THR A 208 24.69 21.78 -19.79
N THR A 209 24.24 20.69 -20.40
CA THR A 209 24.73 20.17 -21.70
C THR A 209 24.23 20.98 -22.88
N LYS A 210 23.05 21.62 -22.76
CA LYS A 210 22.55 22.63 -23.70
C LYS A 210 22.14 23.87 -22.92
N THR A 211 22.97 24.91 -23.00
CA THR A 211 22.83 26.11 -22.15
C THR A 211 21.82 27.14 -22.64
N ALA A 212 21.43 27.11 -23.90
CA ALA A 212 20.50 28.08 -24.47
C ALA A 212 19.47 27.38 -25.36
N PRO A 213 18.17 27.66 -25.18
CA PRO A 213 17.12 27.17 -26.07
C PRO A 213 17.09 27.98 -27.37
N TRP A 214 17.49 29.26 -27.32
CA TRP A 214 17.71 30.18 -28.44
C TRP A 214 18.83 31.18 -28.08
N TYR A 215 19.55 31.68 -29.10
CA TYR A 215 20.67 32.62 -28.94
C TYR A 215 20.31 34.09 -29.23
N GLY A 216 19.01 34.37 -29.37
CA GLY A 216 18.44 35.64 -29.78
C GLY A 216 17.13 35.37 -30.55
N GLY A 217 16.32 36.40 -30.73
CA GLY A 217 15.09 36.33 -31.52
C GLY A 217 14.24 37.55 -31.22
N ASP A 218 13.73 38.18 -32.28
CA ASP A 218 12.87 39.35 -32.14
C ASP A 218 11.45 38.90 -31.83
N LEU A 219 10.88 39.50 -30.79
CA LEU A 219 9.54 39.28 -30.27
C LEU A 219 8.77 40.57 -30.48
N THR A 220 7.66 40.49 -31.20
CA THR A 220 6.60 41.51 -31.21
C THR A 220 5.43 41.06 -30.35
N LEU A 221 4.49 41.97 -30.04
CA LEU A 221 3.32 41.65 -29.21
C LEU A 221 2.58 40.42 -29.76
N GLY A 222 2.38 39.42 -28.89
CA GLY A 222 1.72 38.15 -29.23
C GLY A 222 2.64 37.07 -29.82
N GLN A 223 3.92 37.36 -30.08
CA GLN A 223 4.89 36.35 -30.51
C GLN A 223 5.57 35.65 -29.33
N SER A 224 6.06 34.43 -29.60
CA SER A 224 6.80 33.62 -28.63
C SER A 224 8.05 32.98 -29.23
N LEU A 225 9.09 32.81 -28.41
CA LEU A 225 10.21 31.91 -28.67
C LEU A 225 10.09 30.71 -27.75
N SER A 226 10.33 29.51 -28.29
CA SER A 226 10.23 28.26 -27.54
C SER A 226 11.36 27.30 -27.93
N GLY A 227 11.79 26.47 -26.98
CA GLY A 227 12.91 25.55 -27.16
C GLY A 227 13.39 24.97 -25.83
N THR A 228 14.33 24.05 -25.90
CA THR A 228 14.80 23.29 -24.74
C THR A 228 16.19 23.69 -24.28
N VAL A 229 16.43 23.64 -22.97
CA VAL A 229 17.76 23.48 -22.37
C VAL A 229 17.91 22.04 -21.87
N ALA A 230 19.15 21.59 -21.67
CA ALA A 230 19.41 20.22 -21.24
C ALA A 230 20.46 20.18 -20.13
N TYR A 231 20.28 19.21 -19.24
CA TYR A 231 21.09 18.99 -18.06
C TYR A 231 21.49 17.51 -17.96
N SER A 232 22.59 17.26 -17.27
CA SER A 232 23.01 15.92 -16.89
C SER A 232 23.72 15.94 -15.54
N SER A 233 23.54 14.89 -14.73
CA SER A 233 24.33 14.64 -13.52
C SER A 233 24.97 13.26 -13.57
N ALA A 234 26.05 13.03 -12.83
CA ALA A 234 26.75 11.74 -12.78
C ALA A 234 27.12 11.39 -11.33
N PRO A 235 26.14 11.12 -10.46
CA PRO A 235 26.41 10.68 -9.09
C PRO A 235 27.15 9.34 -9.10
N ALA A 236 28.14 9.19 -8.21
CA ALA A 236 28.78 7.90 -7.97
C ALA A 236 27.77 6.88 -7.39
N ALA A 237 28.06 5.59 -7.54
CA ALA A 237 27.26 4.55 -6.90
C ALA A 237 27.19 4.77 -5.38
N GLY A 238 25.98 4.70 -4.80
CA GLY A 238 25.71 4.98 -3.40
C GLY A 238 25.67 6.47 -3.03
N ALA A 239 25.82 7.40 -3.98
CA ALA A 239 25.85 8.84 -3.71
C ALA A 239 24.61 9.57 -4.25
N ALA A 240 24.34 10.74 -3.66
CA ALA A 240 23.34 11.70 -4.10
C ALA A 240 23.97 13.08 -4.29
N LEU A 241 23.50 13.83 -5.30
CA LEU A 241 23.93 15.19 -5.61
C LEU A 241 22.70 16.09 -5.71
N ASP A 242 22.65 17.11 -4.86
CA ASP A 242 21.59 18.12 -4.90
C ASP A 242 22.09 19.44 -5.48
N PHE A 243 21.32 20.02 -6.39
CA PHE A 243 21.65 21.30 -7.02
C PHE A 243 20.40 22.08 -7.42
N LEU A 244 20.54 23.40 -7.58
CA LEU A 244 19.52 24.25 -8.20
C LEU A 244 19.80 24.41 -9.69
N THR A 245 18.75 24.53 -10.49
CA THR A 245 18.83 25.12 -11.82
C THR A 245 18.72 26.64 -11.72
N SER A 246 19.45 27.35 -12.57
CA SER A 246 19.56 28.80 -12.56
C SER A 246 19.36 29.34 -13.97
N TYR A 247 18.76 30.52 -14.05
CA TYR A 247 18.32 31.09 -15.32
C TYR A 247 18.75 32.55 -15.44
N LYS A 248 19.11 32.94 -16.67
CA LYS A 248 19.45 34.30 -17.06
C LYS A 248 18.73 34.64 -18.35
N LEU A 249 17.98 35.74 -18.35
CA LEU A 249 17.40 36.31 -19.54
C LEU A 249 18.12 37.63 -19.87
N TYR A 250 18.38 37.80 -21.16
CA TYR A 250 18.98 38.99 -21.74
C TYR A 250 17.92 39.61 -22.64
N VAL A 251 17.42 40.79 -22.27
CA VAL A 251 16.36 41.50 -23.00
C VAL A 251 16.91 42.81 -23.54
N THR A 252 16.81 43.02 -24.85
CA THR A 252 17.24 44.27 -25.50
C THR A 252 16.23 44.73 -26.53
N SER A 253 16.42 45.93 -27.06
CA SER A 253 15.77 46.31 -28.30
C SER A 253 16.38 45.54 -29.50
N PRO A 254 15.62 45.33 -30.58
CA PRO A 254 16.14 44.69 -31.79
C PRO A 254 17.38 45.39 -32.34
N GLY A 255 18.41 44.62 -32.68
CA GLY A 255 19.69 45.13 -33.17
C GLY A 255 20.67 45.64 -32.11
N ALA A 256 20.26 45.70 -30.83
CA ALA A 256 21.17 45.96 -29.71
C ALA A 256 21.75 44.64 -29.16
N THR A 257 23.02 44.66 -28.74
CA THR A 257 23.69 43.50 -28.12
C THR A 257 23.70 43.66 -26.61
N ALA A 258 22.97 42.81 -25.88
CA ALA A 258 23.14 42.71 -24.42
C ALA A 258 24.48 42.06 -24.10
N VAL A 259 25.29 42.77 -23.32
CA VAL A 259 26.58 42.28 -22.80
C VAL A 259 26.41 41.58 -21.44
N ASP A 260 25.42 41.99 -20.64
CA ASP A 260 25.13 41.42 -19.32
C ASP A 260 23.68 40.92 -19.19
N PRO A 261 23.43 39.88 -18.36
CA PRO A 261 22.08 39.44 -18.07
C PRO A 261 21.37 40.48 -17.21
N ASN A 262 20.21 40.95 -17.68
CA ASN A 262 19.43 41.97 -16.99
C ASN A 262 18.20 41.40 -16.25
N ALA A 263 18.00 40.08 -16.32
CA ALA A 263 17.07 39.31 -15.50
C ALA A 263 17.68 37.97 -15.06
N SER A 264 17.57 37.61 -13.77
CA SER A 264 18.07 36.33 -13.26
C SER A 264 17.27 35.79 -12.07
N TRP A 265 17.14 34.46 -12.00
CA TRP A 265 16.47 33.73 -10.92
C TRP A 265 16.97 32.28 -10.86
N ASP A 266 16.61 31.57 -9.79
CA ASP A 266 16.79 30.11 -9.67
C ASP A 266 15.44 29.42 -9.63
N ASN A 267 15.44 28.11 -9.92
CA ASN A 267 14.40 27.24 -9.42
C ASN A 267 14.47 27.23 -7.87
N PRO A 268 13.37 27.55 -7.15
CA PRO A 268 13.36 27.58 -5.69
C PRO A 268 13.67 26.26 -5.00
N ARG A 269 13.52 25.12 -5.68
CA ARG A 269 13.75 23.79 -5.12
C ARG A 269 14.91 23.09 -5.79
N LYS A 270 15.60 22.26 -5.00
CA LYS A 270 16.69 21.42 -5.46
C LYS A 270 16.16 20.27 -6.31
N VAL A 271 16.89 19.95 -7.36
CA VAL A 271 16.84 18.65 -8.01
C VAL A 271 17.94 17.80 -7.36
N ARG A 272 17.58 16.59 -6.95
CA ARG A 272 18.52 15.54 -6.55
C ARG A 272 18.69 14.60 -7.71
N CYS A 273 19.92 14.31 -8.11
CA CYS A 273 20.22 13.10 -8.87
C CYS A 273 21.06 12.16 -8.01
N ASP A 274 20.71 10.89 -7.97
CA ASP A 274 21.35 9.92 -7.09
C ASP A 274 21.54 8.56 -7.79
N ASN A 275 22.42 7.75 -7.22
CA ASN A 275 22.56 6.33 -7.51
C ASN A 275 22.60 5.56 -6.18
N ALA A 276 21.75 5.96 -5.24
CA ALA A 276 21.81 5.57 -3.83
C ALA A 276 20.59 4.76 -3.34
N VAL A 277 19.62 4.48 -4.23
CA VAL A 277 18.46 3.64 -3.88
C VAL A 277 18.88 2.23 -3.44
N GLY A 278 19.94 1.68 -4.05
CA GLY A 278 20.42 0.31 -3.77
C GLY A 278 19.85 -0.74 -4.74
N GLY A 279 20.22 -2.00 -4.52
CA GLY A 279 19.77 -3.13 -5.35
C GLY A 279 20.21 -3.01 -6.82
N THR A 280 19.28 -3.27 -7.74
CA THR A 280 19.47 -3.16 -9.20
C THR A 280 19.03 -1.80 -9.77
N SER A 281 18.61 -0.86 -8.91
CA SER A 281 18.14 0.46 -9.34
C SER A 281 19.25 1.21 -10.09
N SER A 282 18.89 1.80 -11.23
CA SER A 282 19.75 2.74 -11.96
C SER A 282 19.78 4.11 -11.27
N ALA A 283 20.75 4.94 -11.67
CA ALA A 283 20.80 6.34 -11.28
C ALA A 283 19.61 7.11 -11.87
N GLY A 284 19.16 8.17 -11.19
CA GLY A 284 17.98 8.94 -11.60
C GLY A 284 17.85 10.24 -10.82
N CYS A 285 16.82 11.03 -11.12
CA CYS A 285 16.61 12.34 -10.53
C CYS A 285 15.19 12.55 -10.01
N ALA A 286 15.05 13.33 -8.93
CA ALA A 286 13.78 13.69 -8.31
C ALA A 286 13.87 15.08 -7.64
N VAL A 287 12.73 15.64 -7.26
CA VAL A 287 12.63 16.81 -6.36
C VAL A 287 12.46 16.30 -4.93
N PRO A 288 13.53 16.20 -4.11
CA PRO A 288 13.48 15.51 -2.82
C PRO A 288 12.56 16.17 -1.79
N SER A 289 12.24 17.46 -1.96
CA SER A 289 11.30 18.18 -1.10
C SER A 289 9.82 17.87 -1.35
N VAL A 290 9.49 17.09 -2.38
CA VAL A 290 8.15 16.55 -2.59
C VAL A 290 8.12 15.14 -1.98
N MET A 291 7.22 14.90 -1.03
CA MET A 291 7.11 13.64 -0.29
C MET A 291 7.00 12.46 -1.26
N ALA A 292 7.75 11.39 -0.98
CA ALA A 292 7.63 10.15 -1.75
C ALA A 292 6.37 9.41 -1.33
N VAL A 293 5.62 8.85 -2.28
CA VAL A 293 4.46 8.00 -1.98
C VAL A 293 4.72 6.62 -2.57
N VAL A 294 5.02 5.66 -1.71
CA VAL A 294 5.30 4.26 -2.06
C VAL A 294 3.98 3.51 -2.18
N PRO A 295 3.55 3.07 -3.36
CA PRO A 295 2.34 2.28 -3.50
C PRO A 295 2.64 0.81 -3.18
N MET A 296 1.70 0.17 -2.48
CA MET A 296 1.63 -1.27 -2.31
C MET A 296 0.20 -1.73 -2.63
N SER A 297 0.05 -2.79 -3.41
CA SER A 297 -1.26 -3.27 -3.82
C SER A 297 -1.33 -4.78 -3.84
N ALA A 298 -2.49 -5.33 -3.52
CA ALA A 298 -2.76 -6.75 -3.70
C ALA A 298 -4.14 -6.93 -4.33
N GLN A 299 -4.26 -7.89 -5.23
CA GLN A 299 -5.52 -8.40 -5.75
C GLN A 299 -5.92 -9.67 -4.98
N GLY A 300 -7.17 -10.14 -5.13
CA GLY A 300 -7.64 -11.37 -4.47
C GLY A 300 -6.91 -12.66 -4.92
N SER A 301 -6.13 -12.63 -6.00
CA SER A 301 -5.28 -13.77 -6.39
C SER A 301 -3.84 -13.66 -5.88
N ASP A 302 -3.45 -12.51 -5.33
CA ASP A 302 -2.07 -12.26 -4.92
C ASP A 302 -1.82 -12.79 -3.50
N PRO A 303 -0.56 -13.17 -3.18
CA PRO A 303 -0.12 -13.41 -1.81
C PRO A 303 0.00 -12.06 -1.07
N GLY A 304 -1.14 -11.42 -0.81
CA GLY A 304 -1.26 -10.05 -0.31
C GLY A 304 -1.34 -9.90 1.20
N GLY A 305 -1.22 -10.98 1.98
CA GLY A 305 -1.57 -10.96 3.41
C GLY A 305 -0.78 -9.93 4.21
N ALA A 306 0.52 -9.81 3.95
CA ALA A 306 1.35 -8.80 4.59
C ALA A 306 0.93 -7.37 4.22
N VAL A 307 0.59 -7.12 2.94
CA VAL A 307 0.08 -5.81 2.47
C VAL A 307 -1.20 -5.43 3.23
N ALA A 308 -2.12 -6.39 3.38
CA ALA A 308 -3.35 -6.20 4.13
C ALA A 308 -3.12 -5.88 5.61
N ALA A 309 -2.21 -6.61 6.27
CA ALA A 309 -1.88 -6.34 7.66
C ALA A 309 -1.26 -4.95 7.86
N TYR A 310 -0.47 -4.47 6.89
CA TYR A 310 0.14 -3.13 6.93
C TYR A 310 -0.91 -2.03 6.72
N GLU A 311 -1.86 -2.24 5.81
CA GLU A 311 -3.01 -1.34 5.65
C GLU A 311 -3.86 -1.30 6.92
N TRP A 312 -4.16 -2.47 7.49
CA TRP A 312 -4.90 -2.58 8.75
C TRP A 312 -4.19 -1.79 9.86
N ALA A 313 -2.87 -1.92 9.99
CA ALA A 313 -2.09 -1.16 10.97
C ALA A 313 -2.24 0.35 10.76
N GLN A 314 -2.14 0.81 9.51
CA GLN A 314 -2.29 2.22 9.15
C GLN A 314 -3.70 2.77 9.46
N LYS A 315 -4.75 1.95 9.30
CA LYS A 315 -6.15 2.33 9.58
C LYS A 315 -6.49 2.28 11.08
N ASN A 316 -5.90 1.34 11.83
CA ASN A 316 -6.39 0.98 13.16
C ASN A 316 -5.50 1.46 14.32
N LEU A 317 -4.21 1.74 14.10
CA LEU A 317 -3.31 2.26 15.14
C LEU A 317 -3.24 3.79 15.13
N ASP A 318 -3.06 4.40 16.30
CA ASP A 318 -3.10 5.86 16.49
C ASP A 318 -1.97 6.60 15.74
N ASP A 319 -0.82 5.95 15.59
CA ASP A 319 0.31 6.55 14.86
C ASP A 319 0.04 6.68 13.35
N ALA A 320 -0.78 5.79 12.78
CA ALA A 320 -1.12 5.74 11.36
C ALA A 320 0.12 5.91 10.45
N TRP A 321 1.20 5.18 10.77
CA TRP A 321 2.48 5.29 10.04
C TRP A 321 2.30 5.10 8.53
N GLY A 322 3.04 5.87 7.75
CA GLY A 322 2.94 5.91 6.29
C GLY A 322 1.79 6.75 5.74
N LYS A 323 0.90 7.31 6.58
CA LYS A 323 -0.17 8.23 6.14
C LYS A 323 -0.33 9.44 7.05
N GLY A 324 -0.58 9.21 8.35
CA GLY A 324 -0.67 10.29 9.35
C GLY A 324 0.69 10.79 9.80
N LYS A 325 1.68 9.89 9.84
CA LYS A 325 3.09 10.18 10.11
C LYS A 325 3.96 9.51 9.05
N PRO A 326 4.87 10.25 8.38
CA PRO A 326 5.72 9.65 7.36
C PRO A 326 6.72 8.67 7.99
N LEU A 327 7.09 7.65 7.22
CA LEU A 327 8.18 6.74 7.53
C LEU A 327 9.50 7.33 7.06
N THR A 328 10.60 6.98 7.71
CA THR A 328 11.95 7.42 7.32
C THR A 328 12.78 6.22 6.90
N ARG A 329 13.21 6.16 5.63
CA ARG A 329 14.01 5.03 5.13
C ARG A 329 15.31 4.89 5.91
N SER A 330 15.66 3.66 6.27
CA SER A 330 16.90 3.31 6.96
C SER A 330 17.48 2.02 6.41
N THR A 331 18.63 2.14 5.76
CA THR A 331 19.36 1.04 5.12
C THR A 331 20.35 0.34 6.07
N SER A 332 20.68 0.97 7.20
CA SER A 332 21.56 0.41 8.23
C SER A 332 20.76 -0.11 9.43
N GLY A 333 21.21 -1.19 10.06
CA GLY A 333 20.54 -1.75 11.26
C GLY A 333 19.22 -2.49 10.98
N VAL A 334 18.91 -2.80 9.71
CA VAL A 334 17.67 -3.52 9.32
C VAL A 334 17.55 -4.85 10.07
N ALA A 335 18.62 -5.65 10.08
CA ALA A 335 18.64 -6.94 10.76
C ALA A 335 18.36 -6.83 12.27
N ASP A 336 18.88 -5.79 12.93
CA ASP A 336 18.66 -5.56 14.36
C ASP A 336 17.21 -5.16 14.63
N ARG A 337 16.59 -4.36 13.76
CA ARG A 337 15.17 -3.97 13.87
C ARG A 337 14.22 -5.15 13.61
N THR A 338 14.51 -5.96 12.58
CA THR A 338 13.77 -7.21 12.36
C THR A 338 13.93 -8.14 13.56
N ALA A 339 15.14 -8.30 14.10
CA ALA A 339 15.38 -9.14 15.28
C ALA A 339 14.68 -8.61 16.54
N SER A 340 14.54 -7.29 16.69
CA SER A 340 13.81 -6.68 17.81
C SER A 340 12.30 -6.94 17.73
N THR A 341 11.72 -6.78 16.53
CA THR A 341 10.26 -6.91 16.31
C THR A 341 9.82 -8.36 16.19
N CYS A 342 10.55 -9.15 15.41
CA CYS A 342 10.24 -10.55 15.12
C CYS A 342 11.05 -11.55 15.95
N GLY A 343 11.96 -11.08 16.82
CA GLY A 343 12.66 -11.94 17.77
C GLY A 343 11.70 -12.60 18.75
N GLY A 344 11.84 -13.92 18.92
CA GLY A 344 10.91 -14.69 19.75
C GLY A 344 9.50 -14.81 19.16
N PHE A 345 9.36 -14.69 17.83
CA PHE A 345 8.11 -15.01 17.14
C PHE A 345 7.76 -16.49 17.26
N GLU A 346 6.58 -16.74 17.83
CA GLU A 346 5.99 -18.07 17.96
C GLU A 346 5.08 -18.31 16.75
N ALA A 347 5.57 -19.13 15.83
CA ALA A 347 4.84 -19.49 14.63
C ALA A 347 3.54 -20.25 14.99
N GLN A 348 2.43 -19.77 14.46
CA GLN A 348 1.09 -20.34 14.56
C GLN A 348 0.83 -21.23 13.34
N THR A 349 1.62 -22.28 13.18
CA THR A 349 1.55 -23.16 11.99
C THR A 349 0.24 -23.93 11.87
N GLU A 350 -0.58 -23.95 12.92
CA GLU A 350 -1.95 -24.49 12.90
C GLU A 350 -3.00 -23.50 12.32
N LEU A 351 -2.60 -22.24 12.14
CA LEU A 351 -3.41 -21.14 11.62
C LEU A 351 -2.90 -20.63 10.27
N VAL A 352 -1.57 -20.52 10.11
CA VAL A 352 -0.93 -20.04 8.88
C VAL A 352 0.13 -21.05 8.42
N GLU A 353 -0.05 -21.61 7.22
CA GLU A 353 0.94 -22.51 6.66
C GLU A 353 2.25 -21.75 6.37
N THR A 354 3.39 -22.28 6.80
CA THR A 354 4.69 -21.59 6.74
C THR A 354 4.70 -20.22 7.42
N ASP A 355 4.05 -20.11 8.60
CA ASP A 355 3.93 -18.85 9.33
C ASP A 355 5.26 -18.14 9.58
N THR A 356 5.32 -16.88 9.15
CA THR A 356 6.43 -15.95 9.29
C THR A 356 5.95 -14.61 9.85
N CYS A 357 6.87 -13.84 10.41
CA CYS A 357 6.60 -12.52 10.95
C CYS A 357 6.72 -11.45 9.87
N GLY A 358 5.62 -10.74 9.58
CA GLY A 358 5.62 -9.48 8.84
C GLY A 358 5.52 -8.30 9.80
N GLU A 359 6.52 -7.42 9.81
CA GLU A 359 6.59 -6.28 10.72
C GLU A 359 6.15 -4.94 10.10
N PHE A 360 5.33 -4.17 10.83
CA PHE A 360 5.01 -2.78 10.47
C PHE A 360 5.03 -1.87 11.72
N PRO A 361 5.69 -0.70 11.70
CA PRO A 361 6.52 -0.14 10.62
C PRO A 361 7.67 -1.06 10.17
N PHE A 362 8.05 -0.97 8.90
CA PHE A 362 9.03 -1.88 8.31
C PHE A 362 10.40 -1.77 8.97
N ALA A 363 11.16 -2.87 9.04
CA ALA A 363 12.55 -2.83 9.47
C ALA A 363 13.46 -1.99 8.56
N GLU A 364 13.05 -1.70 7.32
CA GLU A 364 13.72 -0.75 6.42
C GLU A 364 13.43 0.73 6.75
N THR A 365 12.80 1.00 7.91
CA THR A 365 12.51 2.35 8.40
C THR A 365 13.12 2.61 9.77
N LYS A 366 13.29 3.88 10.15
CA LYS A 366 13.76 4.26 11.50
C LYS A 366 12.73 3.99 12.58
N GLU A 367 11.47 4.00 12.19
CA GLU A 367 10.30 3.81 13.05
C GLU A 367 10.01 2.33 13.33
N GLY A 368 10.59 1.42 12.54
CA GLY A 368 10.55 -0.02 12.81
C GLY A 368 11.49 -0.44 13.94
N GLY A 369 11.39 -1.70 14.38
CA GLY A 369 12.28 -2.26 15.40
C GLY A 369 11.78 -2.16 16.83
N THR A 370 10.50 -1.84 17.05
CA THR A 370 9.88 -1.96 18.36
C THR A 370 9.91 -3.40 18.86
N ALA A 371 10.09 -3.61 20.17
CA ALA A 371 10.12 -4.94 20.75
C ALA A 371 8.80 -5.69 20.46
N GLY A 372 8.90 -6.94 20.00
CA GLY A 372 7.72 -7.66 19.51
C GLY A 372 6.59 -7.90 20.52
N ALA A 373 6.88 -7.85 21.83
CA ALA A 373 5.88 -7.94 22.90
C ALA A 373 5.03 -6.66 23.04
N GLU A 374 5.48 -5.55 22.46
CA GLU A 374 4.77 -4.27 22.44
C GLU A 374 3.87 -4.12 21.20
N CYS A 375 3.98 -5.01 20.21
CA CYS A 375 3.17 -4.95 18.99
C CYS A 375 1.83 -5.68 19.13
N VAL A 376 0.84 -5.24 18.36
CA VAL A 376 -0.37 -6.02 18.11
C VAL A 376 -0.02 -7.21 17.22
N GLN A 377 -0.45 -8.41 17.57
CA GLN A 377 -0.29 -9.58 16.71
C GLN A 377 -1.54 -9.74 15.86
N VAL A 378 -1.38 -9.93 14.56
CA VAL A 378 -2.52 -10.08 13.64
C VAL A 378 -2.34 -11.23 12.65
N ILE A 379 -3.45 -11.76 12.14
CA ILE A 379 -3.48 -12.76 11.08
C ILE A 379 -4.37 -12.20 9.95
N PRO A 380 -3.82 -11.76 8.82
CA PRO A 380 -4.60 -11.40 7.66
C PRO A 380 -5.20 -12.66 7.03
N ASN A 381 -6.43 -12.56 6.54
CA ASN A 381 -7.15 -13.65 5.88
C ASN A 381 -7.90 -13.11 4.68
N LEU A 382 -7.74 -13.78 3.54
CA LEU A 382 -8.47 -13.43 2.34
C LEU A 382 -9.77 -14.23 2.30
N GLY A 383 -10.89 -13.54 2.52
CA GLY A 383 -12.24 -14.08 2.44
C GLY A 383 -13.08 -13.34 1.39
N ASN A 384 -13.79 -14.06 0.51
CA ASN A 384 -14.66 -13.50 -0.54
C ASN A 384 -13.97 -12.51 -1.50
N GLY A 385 -12.64 -12.57 -1.58
CA GLY A 385 -11.83 -11.67 -2.41
C GLY A 385 -11.43 -10.38 -1.71
N GLU A 386 -11.81 -10.16 -0.44
CA GLU A 386 -11.32 -9.07 0.42
C GLU A 386 -10.41 -9.61 1.53
N TRP A 387 -9.53 -8.74 2.04
CA TRP A 387 -8.67 -9.05 3.18
C TRP A 387 -9.31 -8.60 4.49
N ASP A 388 -9.66 -9.56 5.36
CA ASP A 388 -9.90 -9.32 6.79
C ASP A 388 -8.59 -9.49 7.58
N THR A 389 -8.48 -8.88 8.76
CA THR A 389 -7.31 -8.98 9.64
C THR A 389 -7.73 -9.28 11.08
N TYR A 390 -7.40 -10.48 11.54
CA TYR A 390 -7.71 -10.95 12.89
C TYR A 390 -6.66 -10.49 13.90
N VAL A 391 -7.07 -9.93 15.04
CA VAL A 391 -6.15 -9.61 16.14
C VAL A 391 -6.00 -10.83 17.06
N LEU A 392 -4.78 -11.33 17.22
CA LEU A 392 -4.48 -12.52 18.03
C LEU A 392 -4.45 -12.18 19.53
N ASN A 393 -5.01 -13.07 20.35
CA ASN A 393 -4.96 -13.12 21.83
C ASN A 393 -5.78 -12.12 22.67
N ASP A 394 -6.35 -11.02 22.16
CA ASP A 394 -7.49 -10.32 22.80
C ASP A 394 -8.04 -9.20 21.89
N ALA A 395 -8.96 -9.53 20.98
CA ALA A 395 -9.55 -8.51 20.10
C ALA A 395 -10.62 -7.62 20.80
N ARG A 396 -10.95 -7.84 22.09
CA ARG A 396 -12.06 -7.13 22.77
C ARG A 396 -11.73 -5.68 23.09
N ASN A 397 -10.45 -5.39 23.27
CA ASN A 397 -9.92 -4.05 23.47
C ASN A 397 -8.66 -3.91 22.62
N LEU A 398 -8.84 -3.60 21.33
CA LEU A 398 -7.70 -3.19 20.51
C LEU A 398 -7.05 -1.96 21.16
N ASP A 399 -5.84 -2.17 21.67
CA ASP A 399 -5.00 -1.08 22.16
C ASP A 399 -4.40 -0.36 20.95
N ARG A 400 -5.08 0.70 20.49
CA ARG A 400 -4.67 1.50 19.33
C ARG A 400 -3.39 2.29 19.58
N THR A 401 -2.94 2.40 20.84
CA THR A 401 -1.70 3.10 21.22
C THR A 401 -0.44 2.28 20.95
N ARG A 402 -0.62 1.00 20.60
CA ARG A 402 0.47 0.10 20.23
C ARG A 402 1.19 0.65 18.99
N PRO A 403 2.53 0.74 19.00
CA PRO A 403 3.28 1.44 17.96
C PRO A 403 3.53 0.59 16.71
N CYS A 404 3.18 -0.71 16.73
CA CYS A 404 3.54 -1.66 15.69
C CYS A 404 2.57 -2.84 15.60
N VAL A 405 2.64 -3.53 14.46
CA VAL A 405 1.99 -4.81 14.18
C VAL A 405 3.04 -5.88 13.88
N ARG A 406 2.75 -7.10 14.35
CA ARG A 406 3.39 -8.35 13.94
C ARG A 406 2.34 -9.22 13.27
N ALA A 407 2.41 -9.31 11.95
CA ALA A 407 1.52 -10.12 11.15
C ALA A 407 2.06 -11.56 11.08
N HIS A 408 1.19 -12.53 11.32
CA HIS A 408 1.39 -13.95 11.02
C HIS A 408 1.00 -14.18 9.57
N VAL A 409 1.98 -14.35 8.70
CA VAL A 409 1.80 -14.41 7.25
C VAL A 409 2.60 -15.53 6.63
N SER A 410 2.17 -16.08 5.50
CA SER A 410 2.97 -17.07 4.79
C SER A 410 4.29 -16.45 4.30
N ALA A 411 5.31 -17.29 4.06
CA ALA A 411 6.57 -16.82 3.49
C ALA A 411 6.38 -16.11 2.13
N SER A 412 5.40 -16.56 1.33
CA SER A 412 5.04 -15.92 0.05
C SER A 412 4.44 -14.54 0.23
N ASP A 413 3.57 -14.34 1.23
CA ASP A 413 2.97 -13.03 1.52
C ASP A 413 4.03 -12.01 1.91
N LYS A 414 4.95 -12.43 2.79
CA LYS A 414 6.05 -11.57 3.21
C LYS A 414 6.95 -11.20 2.04
N GLN A 415 7.36 -12.19 1.24
CA GLN A 415 8.24 -11.95 0.08
C GLN A 415 7.58 -11.00 -0.93
N PHE A 416 6.27 -11.14 -1.16
CA PHE A 416 5.52 -10.27 -2.06
C PHE A 416 5.48 -8.82 -1.59
N ALA A 417 5.19 -8.60 -0.29
CA ALA A 417 5.19 -7.25 0.26
C ALA A 417 6.59 -6.63 0.32
N ASP A 418 7.63 -7.41 0.66
CA ASP A 418 9.03 -6.94 0.66
C ASP A 418 9.47 -6.52 -0.77
N ALA A 419 9.06 -7.28 -1.81
CA ALA A 419 9.33 -6.92 -3.20
C ALA A 419 8.65 -5.61 -3.60
N GLN A 420 7.37 -5.41 -3.25
CA GLN A 420 6.66 -4.17 -3.54
C GLN A 420 7.26 -2.96 -2.83
N LEU A 421 7.71 -3.11 -1.59
CA LEU A 421 8.40 -2.03 -0.88
C LEU A 421 9.70 -1.64 -1.60
N ALA A 422 10.50 -2.62 -2.02
CA ALA A 422 11.74 -2.38 -2.76
C ALA A 422 11.49 -1.75 -4.15
N ASP A 423 10.47 -2.22 -4.87
CA ASP A 423 10.07 -1.66 -6.15
C ASP A 423 9.54 -0.23 -5.98
N GLY A 424 8.76 0.03 -4.95
CA GLY A 424 8.27 1.36 -4.61
C GLY A 424 9.40 2.33 -4.22
N PHE A 425 10.41 1.88 -3.47
CA PHE A 425 11.63 2.67 -3.23
C PHE A 425 12.37 3.00 -4.53
N THR A 426 12.39 2.08 -5.49
CA THR A 426 12.99 2.30 -6.81
C THR A 426 12.18 3.29 -7.64
N ALA A 427 10.87 3.06 -7.78
CA ALA A 427 9.96 3.89 -8.54
C ALA A 427 9.89 5.32 -8.01
N GLN A 428 9.95 5.48 -6.68
CA GLN A 428 9.92 6.78 -6.03
C GLN A 428 11.32 7.30 -5.68
N ARG A 429 12.41 6.63 -6.06
CA ARG A 429 13.78 7.01 -5.69
C ARG A 429 13.96 7.36 -4.20
N VAL A 430 13.38 6.60 -3.29
CA VAL A 430 13.53 6.81 -1.84
C VAL A 430 14.93 6.33 -1.47
N ILE A 431 15.78 7.18 -0.88
CA ILE A 431 17.13 6.82 -0.41
C ILE A 431 17.22 6.88 1.11
N ASP A 432 18.35 6.46 1.70
CA ASP A 432 18.55 6.51 3.15
C ASP A 432 18.23 7.91 3.72
N ALA A 433 17.52 7.94 4.85
CA ALA A 433 17.00 9.13 5.51
C ALA A 433 15.91 9.94 4.78
N ASP A 434 15.48 9.53 3.58
CA ASP A 434 14.28 10.11 2.97
C ASP A 434 13.04 9.76 3.80
N GLN A 435 12.14 10.74 3.93
CA GLN A 435 10.78 10.50 4.40
C GLN A 435 9.88 10.05 3.25
N PHE A 436 8.96 9.13 3.53
CA PHE A 436 7.98 8.63 2.59
C PHE A 436 6.65 8.28 3.26
N GLU A 437 5.60 8.34 2.47
CA GLU A 437 4.27 7.80 2.75
C GLU A 437 4.11 6.46 2.03
N VAL A 438 3.19 5.64 2.50
CA VAL A 438 2.81 4.37 1.88
C VAL A 438 1.30 4.37 1.68
N THR A 439 0.90 4.02 0.46
CA THR A 439 -0.51 3.86 0.10
C THR A 439 -0.78 2.41 -0.20
N PHE A 440 -1.95 1.93 0.23
CA PHE A 440 -2.38 0.56 0.04
C PHE A 440 -3.59 0.54 -0.90
N THR A 441 -3.62 -0.45 -1.79
CA THR A 441 -4.79 -0.74 -2.63
C THR A 441 -5.08 -2.23 -2.54
N LEU A 442 -6.17 -2.56 -1.85
CA LEU A 442 -6.68 -3.92 -1.72
C LEU A 442 -7.99 -4.03 -2.51
N PRO A 443 -8.47 -5.25 -2.82
CA PRO A 443 -9.77 -5.42 -3.45
C PRO A 443 -10.87 -4.91 -2.51
N ASP A 444 -11.83 -4.19 -3.07
CA ASP A 444 -13.11 -3.87 -2.44
C ASP A 444 -14.14 -4.72 -3.19
N THR A 445 -14.65 -5.77 -2.55
CA THR A 445 -15.51 -6.76 -3.22
C THR A 445 -16.99 -6.41 -3.19
N GLY A 446 -17.34 -5.20 -2.73
CA GLY A 446 -18.72 -4.73 -2.70
C GLY A 446 -19.48 -5.27 -1.49
N PRO A 447 -20.82 -5.29 -1.54
CA PRO A 447 -21.61 -5.64 -0.35
C PRO A 447 -21.61 -7.16 -0.11
N HIS A 448 -21.42 -7.57 1.15
CA HIS A 448 -21.38 -8.96 1.59
C HIS A 448 -22.49 -9.28 2.59
N ALA A 449 -22.67 -10.56 2.91
CA ALA A 449 -23.54 -10.97 3.99
C ALA A 449 -23.10 -10.30 5.32
N PRO A 450 -24.02 -9.75 6.13
CA PRO A 450 -23.68 -9.05 7.37
C PRO A 450 -22.72 -9.78 8.33
N CYS A 451 -22.79 -11.11 8.43
CA CYS A 451 -21.86 -11.87 9.28
C CYS A 451 -20.43 -11.92 8.74
N LEU A 452 -20.22 -11.64 7.44
CA LEU A 452 -18.91 -11.51 6.82
C LEU A 452 -18.30 -10.12 7.06
N ASP A 453 -19.14 -9.08 7.22
CA ASP A 453 -18.68 -7.71 7.49
C ASP A 453 -18.07 -7.54 8.88
N THR A 454 -18.44 -8.43 9.81
CA THR A 454 -17.94 -8.38 11.19
C THR A 454 -17.54 -9.75 11.69
N THR A 455 -16.24 -9.93 11.89
CA THR A 455 -15.71 -11.11 12.59
C THR A 455 -15.78 -10.89 14.11
N PRO A 456 -16.50 -11.73 14.87
CA PRO A 456 -16.49 -11.66 16.32
C PRO A 456 -15.10 -11.92 16.89
N ILE A 457 -14.85 -11.27 18.01
CA ILE A 457 -13.61 -11.43 18.76
C ILE A 457 -13.42 -12.88 19.19
N ASN A 458 -12.21 -13.42 18.97
CA ASN A 458 -11.80 -14.80 19.21
C ASN A 458 -12.41 -15.84 18.26
N ALA A 459 -13.10 -15.39 17.20
CA ALA A 459 -13.45 -16.30 16.13
C ALA A 459 -12.20 -16.70 15.34
N LEU A 460 -12.17 -17.94 14.88
CA LEU A 460 -11.13 -18.51 14.03
C LEU A 460 -11.57 -18.43 12.57
N PRO A 461 -10.66 -18.18 11.62
CA PRO A 461 -10.98 -18.18 10.19
C PRO A 461 -11.55 -19.54 9.73
N ASN A 462 -12.52 -19.50 8.82
CA ASN A 462 -13.10 -20.68 8.20
C ASN A 462 -13.61 -20.39 6.78
N GLY A 463 -12.75 -20.57 5.78
CA GLY A 463 -13.03 -20.07 4.43
C GLY A 463 -13.00 -18.55 4.43
N ALA A 464 -14.02 -17.92 3.87
CA ALA A 464 -14.21 -16.48 3.95
C ALA A 464 -14.93 -16.02 5.22
N GLY A 465 -15.62 -16.94 5.90
CA GLY A 465 -16.24 -16.69 7.18
C GLY A 465 -15.35 -17.06 8.37
N TRP A 466 -16.01 -17.37 9.49
CA TRP A 466 -15.35 -17.57 10.78
C TRP A 466 -16.13 -18.54 11.67
N ILE A 467 -15.47 -19.10 12.69
CA ILE A 467 -16.05 -19.96 13.74
C ILE A 467 -15.66 -19.42 15.12
N LEU A 468 -16.64 -19.13 15.97
CA LEU A 468 -16.44 -18.77 17.37
C LEU A 468 -16.96 -19.90 18.28
N ASN A 469 -16.10 -20.41 19.14
CA ASN A 469 -16.49 -21.33 20.22
C ASN A 469 -16.20 -20.69 21.58
N THR A 470 -17.18 -20.70 22.47
CA THR A 470 -17.02 -20.26 23.86
C THR A 470 -17.09 -21.45 24.80
N THR A 471 -16.36 -21.36 25.91
CA THR A 471 -16.34 -22.39 26.94
C THR A 471 -16.42 -21.76 28.33
N GLU A 472 -16.80 -22.57 29.32
CA GLU A 472 -16.73 -22.20 30.73
C GLU A 472 -16.17 -23.36 31.57
N PRO A 473 -15.51 -23.07 32.71
CA PRO A 473 -14.93 -24.09 33.55
C PRO A 473 -16.02 -24.94 34.23
N VAL A 474 -15.83 -26.25 34.27
CA VAL A 474 -16.66 -27.20 35.01
C VAL A 474 -15.78 -28.23 35.72
N ALA A 475 -16.15 -28.61 36.94
CA ALA A 475 -15.45 -29.65 37.68
C ALA A 475 -15.55 -30.99 36.92
N HIS A 476 -14.45 -31.76 36.91
CA HIS A 476 -14.49 -33.10 36.34
C HIS A 476 -15.36 -34.00 37.22
N VAL A 477 -16.30 -34.69 36.60
CA VAL A 477 -17.09 -35.76 37.22
C VAL A 477 -16.73 -37.07 36.50
N ASN A 478 -16.48 -38.14 37.25
CA ASN A 478 -16.11 -39.49 36.77
C ASN A 478 -14.94 -39.58 35.75
N LYS A 479 -14.06 -38.58 35.64
CA LYS A 479 -12.89 -38.64 34.78
C LYS A 479 -11.85 -39.64 35.33
N THR A 480 -11.36 -40.54 34.48
CA THR A 480 -10.46 -41.64 34.90
C THR A 480 -9.01 -41.45 34.45
N THR A 481 -8.68 -40.36 33.75
CA THR A 481 -7.31 -40.04 33.35
C THR A 481 -6.46 -39.67 34.58
N THR A 482 -5.20 -40.13 34.62
CA THR A 482 -4.26 -39.80 35.70
C THR A 482 -3.00 -39.13 35.11
N PRO A 483 -2.64 -37.90 35.53
CA PRO A 483 -3.40 -37.02 36.45
C PRO A 483 -4.71 -36.50 35.83
N LEU A 484 -5.67 -36.08 36.66
CA LEU A 484 -6.98 -35.57 36.21
C LEU A 484 -6.88 -34.30 35.34
N GLY A 485 -5.82 -33.51 35.52
CA GLY A 485 -5.64 -32.20 34.91
C GLY A 485 -6.41 -31.08 35.63
N PRO A 486 -6.33 -29.83 35.14
CA PRO A 486 -7.16 -28.72 35.61
C PRO A 486 -8.64 -28.96 35.30
N ALA A 487 -9.56 -28.17 35.87
CA ALA A 487 -11.00 -28.25 35.59
C ALA A 487 -11.28 -28.30 34.07
N GLY A 488 -12.31 -29.06 33.67
CA GLY A 488 -12.72 -29.14 32.27
C GLY A 488 -13.28 -27.80 31.79
N ALA A 489 -13.28 -27.57 30.48
CA ALA A 489 -13.91 -26.39 29.88
C ALA A 489 -15.04 -26.86 28.96
N ARG A 490 -16.29 -26.80 29.46
CA ARG A 490 -17.47 -27.24 28.71
C ARG A 490 -17.89 -26.18 27.68
N PRO A 491 -18.30 -26.54 26.47
CA PRO A 491 -18.79 -25.56 25.49
C PRO A 491 -20.07 -24.86 25.96
N THR A 492 -20.17 -23.56 25.75
CA THR A 492 -21.37 -22.76 26.08
C THR A 492 -22.08 -22.23 24.85
N GLN A 493 -21.35 -21.96 23.78
CA GLN A 493 -21.91 -21.53 22.51
C GLN A 493 -20.93 -21.83 21.39
N ALA A 494 -21.47 -22.13 20.22
CA ALA A 494 -20.75 -22.18 18.96
C ALA A 494 -21.50 -21.31 17.94
N GLN A 495 -20.78 -20.40 17.28
CA GLN A 495 -21.29 -19.57 16.20
C GLN A 495 -20.38 -19.70 14.99
N ALA A 496 -20.93 -19.57 13.80
CA ALA A 496 -20.15 -19.51 12.59
C ALA A 496 -20.83 -18.64 11.54
N CYS A 497 -20.02 -17.94 10.75
CA CYS A 497 -20.42 -17.40 9.46
C CYS A 497 -19.87 -18.37 8.41
N LEU A 498 -20.73 -19.01 7.63
CA LEU A 498 -20.37 -20.10 6.72
C LEU A 498 -20.67 -19.72 5.27
N ASP A 499 -19.63 -19.51 4.47
CA ASP A 499 -19.75 -19.22 3.05
C ASP A 499 -19.47 -20.47 2.18
N ARG A 500 -19.38 -20.29 0.85
CA ARG A 500 -19.15 -21.39 -0.13
C ARG A 500 -17.75 -21.98 -0.12
N THR A 501 -16.77 -21.21 0.30
CA THR A 501 -15.35 -21.54 0.34
C THR A 501 -14.93 -22.24 1.64
N VAL A 502 -15.88 -22.47 2.55
CA VAL A 502 -15.65 -23.18 3.81
C VAL A 502 -14.91 -24.52 3.56
N PRO A 503 -13.72 -24.70 4.16
CA PRO A 503 -12.99 -25.95 4.05
C PRO A 503 -13.65 -27.08 4.84
N GLU A 504 -13.25 -28.32 4.59
CA GLU A 504 -13.58 -29.42 5.48
C GLU A 504 -12.81 -29.27 6.80
N GLY A 505 -13.53 -29.39 7.92
CA GLY A 505 -12.98 -29.35 9.26
C GLY A 505 -12.32 -30.67 9.66
N THR A 506 -11.93 -30.78 10.92
CA THR A 506 -11.22 -31.96 11.44
C THR A 506 -12.14 -32.93 12.17
N ALA A 507 -11.80 -34.23 12.11
CA ALA A 507 -12.54 -35.28 12.79
C ALA A 507 -12.58 -35.08 14.31
N ALA A 508 -13.68 -35.47 14.96
CA ALA A 508 -13.84 -35.34 16.39
C ALA A 508 -12.82 -36.21 17.15
N GLN A 509 -12.05 -35.62 18.06
CA GLN A 509 -11.00 -36.30 18.79
C GLN A 509 -10.85 -35.77 20.22
N GLY A 510 -9.93 -36.36 20.98
CA GLY A 510 -9.56 -35.89 22.31
C GLY A 510 -10.45 -36.38 23.46
N ASP A 511 -10.08 -35.94 24.66
CA ASP A 511 -10.77 -36.17 25.93
C ASP A 511 -11.59 -34.91 26.27
N ILE A 512 -12.90 -34.98 26.07
CA ILE A 512 -13.81 -33.83 26.24
C ILE A 512 -14.51 -33.89 27.60
N PRO A 513 -14.88 -32.76 28.22
CA PRO A 513 -15.66 -32.73 29.46
C PRO A 513 -16.93 -33.56 29.36
N GLY A 514 -17.21 -34.33 30.41
CA GLY A 514 -18.37 -35.21 30.48
C GLY A 514 -18.23 -36.54 29.73
N TRP A 515 -17.10 -36.82 29.06
CA TRP A 515 -16.94 -38.09 28.34
C TRP A 515 -17.00 -39.31 29.26
N GLY A 516 -16.33 -39.26 30.42
CA GLY A 516 -16.38 -40.31 31.44
C GLY A 516 -17.78 -40.45 32.06
N ASP A 517 -18.47 -39.33 32.28
CA ASP A 517 -19.86 -39.32 32.77
C ASP A 517 -20.82 -40.01 31.78
N ALA A 518 -20.66 -39.76 30.48
CA ALA A 518 -21.48 -40.36 29.44
C ALA A 518 -21.27 -41.88 29.37
N GLN A 519 -20.02 -42.33 29.50
CA GLN A 519 -19.68 -43.76 29.58
C GLN A 519 -20.32 -44.40 30.81
N LYS A 520 -20.19 -43.77 31.98
CA LYS A 520 -20.80 -44.26 33.21
C LYS A 520 -22.33 -44.34 33.10
N PHE A 521 -22.99 -43.30 32.58
CA PHE A 521 -24.44 -43.29 32.40
C PHE A 521 -24.90 -44.45 31.51
N ARG A 522 -24.22 -44.67 30.37
CA ARG A 522 -24.52 -45.78 29.46
C ARG A 522 -24.38 -47.13 30.19
N ASP A 523 -23.29 -47.31 30.92
CA ASP A 523 -22.98 -48.58 31.61
C ASP A 523 -23.95 -48.85 32.77
N ASP A 524 -24.29 -47.83 33.57
CA ASP A 524 -25.27 -47.91 34.67
C ASP A 524 -26.68 -48.28 34.17
N ASN A 525 -27.02 -47.91 32.94
CA ASN A 525 -28.29 -48.24 32.29
C ASN A 525 -28.22 -49.51 31.41
N ALA A 526 -27.10 -50.25 31.43
CA ALA A 526 -26.87 -51.46 30.64
C ALA A 526 -27.12 -51.28 29.12
N LEU A 527 -26.78 -50.11 28.58
CA LEU A 527 -26.98 -49.77 27.17
C LEU A 527 -25.75 -50.15 26.33
N THR A 528 -25.97 -50.71 25.13
CA THR A 528 -24.90 -51.08 24.18
C THR A 528 -24.70 -50.04 23.07
N ASN A 529 -25.44 -48.94 23.13
CA ASN A 529 -25.44 -47.90 22.10
C ASN A 529 -24.13 -47.11 22.08
N VAL A 530 -23.76 -46.67 20.88
CA VAL A 530 -22.52 -45.93 20.65
C VAL A 530 -22.67 -44.47 21.11
N LEU A 531 -21.70 -44.00 21.88
CA LEU A 531 -21.51 -42.59 22.23
C LEU A 531 -20.68 -41.90 21.14
N ALA A 532 -20.92 -40.61 20.94
CA ALA A 532 -20.21 -39.79 19.99
C ALA A 532 -19.74 -38.48 20.63
N ARG A 533 -18.69 -37.91 20.05
CA ARG A 533 -18.28 -36.53 20.30
C ARG A 533 -19.00 -35.69 19.25
N CYS A 534 -20.13 -35.09 19.62
CA CYS A 534 -20.92 -34.29 18.70
C CYS A 534 -20.25 -32.94 18.49
N HIS A 535 -19.97 -32.61 17.24
CA HIS A 535 -19.63 -31.26 16.81
C HIS A 535 -20.79 -30.29 17.06
N LEU A 536 -20.48 -29.08 17.52
CA LEU A 536 -21.46 -27.99 17.57
C LEU A 536 -21.54 -27.26 16.22
N ILE A 537 -20.40 -26.87 15.65
CA ILE A 537 -20.27 -26.58 14.22
C ILE A 537 -19.78 -27.86 13.52
N PRO A 538 -20.50 -28.42 12.54
CA PRO A 538 -20.16 -29.71 11.95
C PRO A 538 -18.87 -29.65 11.14
N ASN A 539 -18.10 -30.74 11.13
CA ASN A 539 -16.84 -30.79 10.37
C ASN A 539 -17.04 -30.59 8.87
N ILE A 540 -18.18 -31.00 8.32
CA ILE A 540 -18.45 -30.86 6.88
C ILE A 540 -18.62 -29.39 6.43
N THR A 541 -18.75 -28.47 7.38
CA THR A 541 -18.74 -27.02 7.16
C THR A 541 -17.64 -26.34 7.99
N GLY A 542 -16.48 -26.99 8.12
CA GLY A 542 -15.27 -26.38 8.70
C GLY A 542 -15.11 -26.53 10.22
N GLY A 543 -16.09 -27.12 10.91
CA GLY A 543 -16.01 -27.38 12.34
C GLY A 543 -14.79 -28.20 12.75
N ARG A 544 -13.95 -27.66 13.63
CA ARG A 544 -12.77 -28.36 14.15
C ARG A 544 -13.15 -29.35 15.24
N GLY A 545 -12.54 -30.53 15.25
CA GLY A 545 -12.69 -31.58 16.26
C GLY A 545 -11.95 -31.29 17.57
N ILE A 546 -12.10 -30.08 18.11
CA ILE A 546 -11.46 -29.61 19.34
C ILE A 546 -12.47 -29.57 20.50
N GLN A 547 -11.98 -29.64 21.74
CA GLN A 547 -12.83 -29.68 22.94
C GLN A 547 -13.88 -28.56 22.99
N ALA A 548 -13.53 -27.34 22.59
CA ALA A 548 -14.43 -26.19 22.60
C ALA A 548 -15.64 -26.31 21.65
N ASN A 549 -15.56 -27.21 20.66
CA ASN A 549 -16.60 -27.44 19.66
C ASN A 549 -17.27 -28.82 19.81
N LEU A 550 -17.03 -29.53 20.92
CA LEU A 550 -17.47 -30.92 21.09
C LEU A 550 -18.22 -31.14 22.41
N VAL A 551 -19.34 -31.85 22.35
CA VAL A 551 -20.09 -32.33 23.53
C VAL A 551 -20.29 -33.84 23.50
N PRO A 552 -20.33 -34.54 24.65
CA PRO A 552 -20.73 -35.95 24.69
C PRO A 552 -22.19 -36.13 24.29
N CYS A 553 -22.47 -37.11 23.44
CA CYS A 553 -23.81 -37.32 22.94
C CYS A 553 -24.06 -38.77 22.49
N TRP A 554 -25.31 -39.10 22.21
CA TRP A 554 -25.64 -40.35 21.52
C TRP A 554 -25.33 -40.28 20.03
N GLN A 555 -24.65 -41.31 19.50
CA GLN A 555 -24.42 -41.45 18.06
C GLN A 555 -25.74 -41.53 17.30
N ALA A 556 -26.68 -42.36 17.77
CA ALA A 556 -28.04 -42.44 17.25
C ALA A 556 -28.99 -41.76 18.25
N GLY A 557 -29.48 -40.57 17.93
CA GLY A 557 -30.11 -39.64 18.86
C GLY A 557 -29.75 -38.20 18.47
N MET A 558 -28.97 -37.53 19.31
CA MET A 558 -28.56 -36.14 19.06
C MET A 558 -27.65 -36.00 17.84
N ASN A 559 -26.64 -36.87 17.65
CA ASN A 559 -25.70 -36.76 16.52
C ASN A 559 -26.42 -37.05 15.19
N THR A 560 -26.88 -38.30 15.03
CA THR A 560 -27.53 -38.79 13.81
C THR A 560 -28.94 -39.32 14.10
N GLY A 561 -29.85 -39.18 13.13
CA GLY A 561 -31.27 -39.51 13.28
C GLY A 561 -32.15 -38.48 12.59
N THR A 562 -33.46 -38.51 12.87
CA THR A 562 -34.41 -37.52 12.33
C THR A 562 -35.59 -37.28 13.28
N PRO A 563 -35.72 -36.09 13.90
CA PRO A 563 -34.75 -34.99 13.89
C PRO A 563 -33.49 -35.33 14.70
N SER A 564 -32.35 -34.76 14.31
CA SER A 564 -31.05 -34.76 15.03
C SER A 564 -30.25 -33.54 14.58
N MET A 565 -29.06 -33.29 15.14
CA MET A 565 -28.18 -32.22 14.65
C MET A 565 -27.90 -32.38 13.15
N ARG A 566 -27.57 -33.61 12.71
CA ARG A 566 -27.38 -33.94 11.29
C ARG A 566 -28.54 -33.55 10.37
N THR A 567 -29.78 -33.52 10.86
CA THR A 567 -30.95 -33.10 10.07
C THR A 567 -30.81 -31.64 9.61
N TYR A 568 -30.38 -30.75 10.51
CA TYR A 568 -30.24 -29.32 10.27
C TYR A 568 -28.90 -28.98 9.61
N GLU A 569 -27.83 -29.66 10.01
CA GLU A 569 -26.51 -29.54 9.36
C GLU A 569 -26.58 -29.88 7.87
N ALA A 570 -27.38 -30.88 7.48
CA ALA A 570 -27.57 -31.26 6.07
C ALA A 570 -28.23 -30.13 5.25
N MET A 571 -29.04 -29.27 5.88
CA MET A 571 -29.63 -28.10 5.21
C MET A 571 -28.54 -27.07 4.88
N ALA A 572 -27.70 -26.72 5.87
CA ALA A 572 -26.58 -25.80 5.68
C ALA A 572 -25.57 -26.34 4.67
N GLN A 573 -25.20 -27.62 4.80
CA GLN A 573 -24.31 -28.30 3.86
C GLN A 573 -24.84 -28.24 2.43
N LYS A 574 -26.14 -28.54 2.22
CA LYS A 574 -26.74 -28.52 0.89
C LYS A 574 -26.72 -27.13 0.26
N LEU A 575 -26.85 -26.06 1.05
CA LEU A 575 -26.83 -24.70 0.54
C LEU A 575 -25.40 -24.26 0.17
N ILE A 576 -24.42 -24.53 1.04
CA ILE A 576 -23.00 -24.20 0.84
C ILE A 576 -22.39 -24.99 -0.31
N GLN A 577 -22.58 -26.32 -0.31
CA GLN A 577 -21.94 -27.24 -1.26
C GLN A 577 -22.80 -27.54 -2.51
N GLY A 578 -24.05 -27.08 -2.52
CA GLY A 578 -24.97 -27.33 -3.64
C GLY A 578 -24.80 -26.34 -4.77
N SER A 579 -25.24 -26.74 -5.97
CA SER A 579 -25.31 -25.88 -7.15
C SER A 579 -26.48 -24.89 -7.13
N VAL A 580 -26.97 -24.52 -5.94
CA VAL A 580 -28.16 -23.67 -5.79
C VAL A 580 -27.81 -22.28 -6.32
N ALA A 581 -28.37 -21.93 -7.48
CA ALA A 581 -28.16 -20.63 -8.14
C ALA A 581 -28.54 -19.42 -7.27
N ALA A 582 -29.33 -19.65 -6.21
CA ALA A 582 -29.82 -18.63 -5.30
C ALA A 582 -28.88 -18.31 -4.13
N PHE A 583 -27.81 -19.08 -3.85
CA PHE A 583 -26.80 -18.72 -2.85
C PHE A 583 -25.60 -18.10 -3.59
N GLY A 584 -25.42 -16.80 -3.45
CA GLY A 584 -24.39 -16.01 -4.13
C GLY A 584 -22.97 -16.33 -3.63
N PRO A 585 -21.93 -15.85 -4.33
CA PRO A 585 -20.56 -15.93 -3.85
C PRO A 585 -20.33 -15.15 -2.54
N ASP A 586 -21.11 -14.08 -2.32
CA ASP A 586 -21.01 -13.16 -1.18
C ASP A 586 -22.11 -13.38 -0.12
N ASP A 587 -22.90 -14.44 -0.27
CA ASP A 587 -23.89 -14.87 0.73
C ASP A 587 -23.22 -15.78 1.77
N ALA A 588 -23.74 -15.76 2.99
CA ALA A 588 -23.27 -16.62 4.07
C ALA A 588 -24.42 -17.21 4.89
N ILE A 589 -24.13 -18.25 5.67
CA ILE A 589 -25.04 -18.77 6.69
C ILE A 589 -24.51 -18.33 8.05
N PHE A 590 -25.27 -17.52 8.76
CA PHE A 590 -25.04 -17.32 10.19
C PHE A 590 -25.65 -18.50 10.95
N TYR A 591 -24.79 -19.33 11.53
CA TYR A 591 -25.14 -20.61 12.15
C TYR A 591 -24.77 -20.58 13.63
N GLN A 592 -25.69 -20.95 14.52
CA GLN A 592 -25.42 -20.97 15.96
C GLN A 592 -25.98 -22.23 16.63
N VAL A 593 -25.19 -22.75 17.58
CA VAL A 593 -25.55 -23.86 18.46
C VAL A 593 -25.22 -23.52 19.90
N THR A 594 -26.18 -23.72 20.80
CA THR A 594 -26.05 -23.47 22.23
C THR A 594 -26.40 -24.75 23.00
N PRO A 595 -25.41 -25.43 23.62
CA PRO A 595 -25.68 -26.51 24.55
C PRO A 595 -26.54 -26.07 25.73
N VAL A 596 -27.50 -26.89 26.11
CA VAL A 596 -28.40 -26.66 27.26
C VAL A 596 -28.05 -27.63 28.36
N TYR A 597 -27.62 -27.11 29.51
CA TYR A 597 -27.25 -27.86 30.71
C TYR A 597 -28.36 -27.76 31.76
N ASN A 598 -28.43 -28.71 32.70
CA ASN A 598 -29.39 -28.63 33.80
C ASN A 598 -29.00 -27.53 34.79
N ASP A 599 -27.72 -27.47 35.13
CA ASP A 599 -27.17 -26.48 36.07
C ASP A 599 -25.66 -26.23 35.83
N GLU A 600 -25.04 -25.49 36.74
CA GLU A 600 -23.61 -25.13 36.72
C GLU A 600 -22.66 -26.33 36.93
N THR A 601 -23.18 -27.46 37.42
CA THR A 601 -22.41 -28.68 37.70
C THR A 601 -22.46 -29.70 36.56
N SER A 602 -23.42 -29.57 35.64
CA SER A 602 -23.57 -30.47 34.50
C SER A 602 -22.31 -30.52 33.61
N THR A 603 -21.82 -31.70 33.29
CA THR A 603 -20.70 -31.86 32.32
C THR A 603 -21.22 -32.22 30.93
N ILE A 604 -22.47 -32.68 30.83
CA ILE A 604 -23.12 -33.12 29.59
C ILE A 604 -24.41 -32.32 29.39
N PRO A 605 -24.67 -31.76 28.20
CA PRO A 605 -25.92 -31.05 27.96
C PRO A 605 -27.10 -32.02 27.82
N VAL A 606 -28.28 -31.61 28.30
CA VAL A 606 -29.56 -32.32 28.08
C VAL A 606 -30.05 -32.23 26.63
N GLY A 607 -29.49 -31.31 25.86
CA GLY A 607 -29.76 -31.11 24.45
C GLY A 607 -29.03 -29.88 23.94
N VAL A 608 -29.22 -29.56 22.66
CA VAL A 608 -28.71 -28.35 22.05
C VAL A 608 -29.85 -27.55 21.43
N THR A 609 -29.74 -26.24 21.52
CA THR A 609 -30.53 -25.31 20.73
C THR A 609 -29.72 -24.94 19.49
N MET A 610 -30.33 -24.99 18.30
CA MET A 610 -29.68 -24.64 17.02
C MET A 610 -30.54 -23.64 16.27
N ASN A 611 -29.94 -22.69 15.56
CA ASN A 611 -30.62 -21.87 14.56
C ASN A 611 -29.65 -21.55 13.40
N ALA A 612 -30.21 -21.19 12.25
CA ALA A 612 -29.40 -20.69 11.15
C ALA A 612 -30.19 -19.74 10.25
N ASN A 613 -29.54 -18.66 9.82
CA ASN A 613 -30.06 -17.72 8.84
C ASN A 613 -29.15 -17.67 7.62
N ILE A 614 -29.73 -17.55 6.44
CA ILE A 614 -29.06 -17.15 5.22
C ILE A 614 -28.99 -15.62 5.23
N GLU A 615 -27.79 -15.10 5.22
CA GLU A 615 -27.51 -13.67 5.13
C GLU A 615 -26.99 -13.37 3.72
N ARG A 616 -27.62 -12.39 3.06
CA ARG A 616 -27.37 -12.06 1.67
C ARG A 616 -26.48 -10.84 1.52
N ALA A 617 -25.75 -10.81 0.42
CA ALA A 617 -24.97 -9.64 -0.01
C ALA A 617 -25.80 -8.35 -0.12
N ASP A 618 -27.10 -8.43 -0.44
CA ASP A 618 -27.98 -7.26 -0.50
C ASP A 618 -28.48 -6.77 0.88
N GLY A 619 -27.99 -7.38 1.97
CA GLY A 619 -28.37 -7.11 3.34
C GLY A 619 -29.68 -7.79 3.79
N SER A 620 -30.33 -8.58 2.93
CA SER A 620 -31.50 -9.35 3.33
C SER A 620 -31.12 -10.61 4.13
N THR A 621 -32.05 -11.06 4.98
CA THR A 621 -31.89 -12.25 5.81
C THR A 621 -33.08 -13.18 5.64
N GLU A 622 -32.81 -14.46 5.43
CA GLU A 622 -33.80 -15.53 5.29
C GLU A 622 -33.53 -16.62 6.34
N GLU A 623 -34.56 -17.10 7.04
CA GLU A 623 -34.39 -18.19 8.00
C GLU A 623 -34.12 -19.51 7.26
N LEU A 624 -32.99 -20.17 7.52
CA LEU A 624 -32.70 -21.50 6.97
C LEU A 624 -33.42 -22.58 7.77
N PHE A 625 -33.33 -22.49 9.09
CA PHE A 625 -34.17 -23.22 10.03
C PHE A 625 -34.33 -22.43 11.32
N PRO A 626 -35.51 -22.51 11.96
CA PRO A 626 -35.80 -21.73 13.17
C PRO A 626 -34.96 -22.19 14.35
N ASN A 627 -35.15 -21.53 15.48
CA ASN A 627 -34.65 -22.02 16.76
C ASN A 627 -35.25 -23.41 17.08
N VAL A 628 -34.45 -24.45 16.88
CA VAL A 628 -34.80 -25.86 17.08
C VAL A 628 -34.05 -26.43 18.29
N TYR A 629 -34.73 -27.27 19.06
CA TYR A 629 -34.15 -27.97 20.18
C TYR A 629 -33.96 -29.46 19.86
N VAL A 630 -32.74 -29.96 20.00
CA VAL A 630 -32.38 -31.37 19.78
C VAL A 630 -32.00 -32.00 21.12
N THR A 631 -32.81 -32.94 21.59
CA THR A 631 -32.58 -33.61 22.87
C THR A 631 -31.38 -34.57 22.82
N ASN A 632 -30.62 -34.65 23.91
CA ASN A 632 -29.52 -35.60 24.05
C ASN A 632 -29.99 -36.99 24.50
N THR A 633 -31.10 -37.46 23.92
CA THR A 633 -31.76 -38.73 24.23
C THR A 633 -31.31 -39.84 23.28
N LEU A 634 -31.44 -41.09 23.72
CA LEU A 634 -31.12 -42.23 22.87
C LEU A 634 -32.20 -42.35 21.79
N LYS A 635 -31.80 -42.16 20.52
CA LYS A 635 -32.72 -42.01 19.38
C LYS A 635 -33.76 -40.91 19.70
N ASN A 636 -34.93 -40.98 19.06
CA ASN A 636 -36.04 -40.04 19.30
C ASN A 636 -37.08 -40.63 20.24
N THR A 637 -36.62 -41.30 21.31
CA THR A 637 -37.49 -41.97 22.28
C THR A 637 -37.89 -41.08 23.44
N GLY A 638 -37.19 -39.97 23.68
CA GLY A 638 -37.34 -39.16 24.88
C GLY A 638 -36.77 -39.82 26.15
N LEU A 639 -36.22 -41.04 26.04
CA LEU A 639 -35.62 -41.79 27.14
C LEU A 639 -34.10 -41.71 27.09
N TYR A 640 -33.47 -41.99 28.24
CA TYR A 640 -32.02 -42.07 28.40
C TYR A 640 -31.30 -40.79 27.93
N ASN A 641 -31.74 -39.64 28.44
CA ASN A 641 -31.03 -38.38 28.22
C ASN A 641 -29.64 -38.45 28.90
N LEU A 642 -28.57 -38.17 28.16
CA LEU A 642 -27.20 -38.17 28.71
C LEU A 642 -26.89 -36.95 29.58
N GLY A 643 -27.68 -35.88 29.45
CA GLY A 643 -27.46 -34.67 30.25
C GLY A 643 -27.61 -34.95 31.73
N ASN A 644 -26.67 -34.44 32.52
CA ASN A 644 -26.57 -34.66 33.96
C ASN A 644 -26.88 -33.43 34.78
#